data_AF-A0A957XN01-F1
#
_entry.id   AF-A0A957XN01-F1
#
_cell.length_a   1.000
_cell.length_b   1.000
_cell.length_c   1.000
_cell.angle_alpha   90.00
_cell.angle_beta   90.00
_cell.angle_gamma   90.00
#
_symmetry.space_group_name_H-M   'P 1'
#
loop_
_entity.id
_entity.type
_entity.pdbx_description
1 polymer ?
#
loop_
_entity_poly.entity_id
_entity_poly.type
_entity_poly.pdbx_seq_one_letter_code
_entity_poly.pdbx_strand_id
1 'polypeptide(L)'
;GRQTAIEHGFLADFYRSGFNGLLRYFTATEFTGGVVTNWGLVPEQFFTVYLPLLLEDFTQLGVGLGLIGGLGLAITQPRRFLPLLLWYAIPIPLVIVYGQGEQSAFLLPSFLIFSIFAANTIILITQLLTRLLRPLLPTPYSLLPIPYSLLLLLIPLLIYPQLNHNLVWLTRKWNRDIYHEWSDALNHPLEPNAGLLAHWGDLTSFWYLQHTEQRRLDLRGLYPPTEDVVIDWYKRGNPYLYIAGPLQGWATGIQDRYQLIPWGRLVRIAPHEIDPVDLLPDLPSIDNAIFKDSLRLLGADAPAQATSGQLFPVTLTWQALTELHPRTTVSLRLVRDDGIVAQLDDSLRSGWFPTETITSGQHVLSYALIPVPIGTLPGDYRLQLVTYADVNRPWRLADGSPVLDLKPVEIVSPNANDVDVPVYLKQTFTHDFNGEITLAGYNYSVSRVSQGKGFGLEFLWQALKKPEDNYTLLVEALDANGNVLRSDELQPVGGKAPTGSWVAGQFIRDQANLVVPASAPPGEDALYVRLSWLRPDGSHLNLRRWQIPIGSSLDLDSLTIEEKEDRVFDPPSQMDFTVEANLDNKVKLLGYDTPVPIATNSESDLQLHLPECQTQEKGCQVSFEFYWQALSEMARPYRVFVHLVNDDGDIIAQRDKVPGIREKQPTTGWIPDEIIADPLDLPLPPDVSPGRYTLRLGMYLPPDGPRLPIMGIDNQPLGDFVKLGTIEFVEE
;
A
#
# COMPACT_ATOMS: atom_id res chain seq x y z
N GLY A 1 33.60 -8.69 -36.64
CA GLY A 1 34.15 -9.59 -35.60
C GLY A 1 34.22 -8.88 -34.28
N ARG A 2 35.28 -8.07 -34.06
CA ARG A 2 35.50 -7.30 -32.82
C ARG A 2 34.53 -6.13 -32.64
N GLN A 3 34.24 -5.39 -33.72
CA GLN A 3 33.28 -4.29 -33.72
C GLN A 3 31.85 -4.79 -33.45
N THR A 4 31.42 -5.84 -34.15
CA THR A 4 30.08 -6.39 -33.99
C THR A 4 29.80 -6.97 -32.59
N ALA A 5 30.75 -7.63 -31.92
CA ALA A 5 30.49 -8.16 -30.57
C ALA A 5 30.43 -7.06 -29.48
N ILE A 6 31.22 -5.99 -29.65
CA ILE A 6 31.21 -4.80 -28.79
C ILE A 6 29.95 -3.94 -29.06
N GLU A 7 29.56 -3.82 -30.33
CA GLU A 7 28.31 -3.18 -30.78
C GLU A 7 27.04 -3.96 -30.44
N HIS A 8 27.14 -5.14 -29.83
CA HIS A 8 25.98 -5.90 -29.37
C HIS A 8 26.08 -6.27 -27.88
N GLY A 9 27.00 -5.66 -27.12
CA GLY A 9 27.10 -5.86 -25.66
C GLY A 9 27.51 -7.28 -25.22
N PHE A 10 27.85 -8.18 -26.14
CA PHE A 10 28.08 -9.60 -25.84
C PHE A 10 29.47 -9.93 -25.30
N LEU A 11 30.39 -8.98 -25.35
CA LEU A 11 31.72 -9.12 -24.77
C LEU A 11 32.08 -7.78 -24.16
N ALA A 12 31.93 -7.67 -22.85
CA ALA A 12 32.81 -6.79 -22.10
C ALA A 12 34.26 -7.05 -22.58
N ASP A 13 35.10 -6.02 -22.60
CA ASP A 13 36.45 -5.95 -23.21
C ASP A 13 37.46 -7.08 -22.82
N PHE A 14 37.01 -8.09 -22.07
CA PHE A 14 37.76 -9.20 -21.49
C PHE A 14 38.11 -10.33 -22.47
N TYR A 15 37.31 -10.61 -23.51
CA TYR A 15 37.69 -11.64 -24.50
C TYR A 15 38.32 -11.03 -25.75
N ARG A 16 39.63 -11.26 -25.91
CA ARG A 16 40.37 -10.89 -27.13
C ARG A 16 40.42 -12.11 -28.06
N SER A 17 39.91 -11.99 -29.28
CA SER A 17 40.00 -13.09 -30.26
C SER A 17 41.46 -13.50 -30.50
N GLY A 18 41.76 -14.79 -30.39
CA GLY A 18 43.10 -15.36 -30.58
C GLY A 18 43.56 -16.18 -29.37
N PHE A 19 44.65 -16.95 -29.52
CA PHE A 19 45.12 -17.88 -28.48
C PHE A 19 45.43 -17.19 -27.14
N ASN A 20 45.98 -15.98 -27.16
CA ASN A 20 46.28 -15.23 -25.94
C ASN A 20 45.01 -14.79 -25.20
N GLY A 21 43.98 -14.32 -25.89
CA GLY A 21 42.73 -13.97 -25.22
C GLY A 21 41.89 -15.19 -24.83
N LEU A 22 41.98 -16.30 -25.58
CA LEU A 22 41.46 -17.60 -25.14
C LEU A 22 42.13 -18.04 -23.83
N LEU A 23 43.47 -17.99 -23.77
CA LEU A 23 44.22 -18.33 -22.57
C LEU A 23 43.82 -17.42 -21.41
N ARG A 24 43.77 -16.09 -21.62
CA ARG A 24 43.36 -15.13 -20.58
C ARG A 24 41.95 -15.36 -20.06
N TYR A 25 41.03 -15.70 -20.95
CA TYR A 25 39.66 -16.05 -20.60
C TYR A 25 39.59 -17.31 -19.75
N PHE A 26 40.27 -18.39 -20.16
CA PHE A 26 40.31 -19.64 -19.38
C PHE A 26 41.04 -19.48 -18.04
N THR A 27 42.08 -18.67 -17.98
CA THR A 27 42.78 -18.37 -16.72
C THR A 27 42.09 -17.28 -15.90
N ALA A 28 41.01 -16.70 -16.41
CA ALA A 28 40.31 -15.56 -15.83
C ALA A 28 41.27 -14.42 -15.41
N THR A 29 42.32 -14.13 -16.19
CA THR A 29 43.40 -13.22 -15.75
C THR A 29 42.91 -11.80 -15.51
N GLU A 30 41.92 -11.36 -16.30
CA GLU A 30 41.29 -10.04 -16.17
C GLU A 30 40.36 -9.97 -14.94
N PHE A 31 39.91 -11.11 -14.40
CA PHE A 31 39.03 -11.20 -13.22
C PHE A 31 39.76 -11.58 -11.93
N THR A 32 40.97 -12.13 -12.05
CA THR A 32 41.81 -12.57 -10.91
C THR A 32 42.80 -11.51 -10.46
N GLY A 33 42.88 -10.35 -11.15
CA GLY A 33 43.73 -9.22 -10.76
C GLY A 33 43.54 -8.84 -9.29
N GLY A 34 42.29 -8.62 -8.85
CA GLY A 34 41.97 -8.35 -7.45
C GLY A 34 42.38 -9.48 -6.49
N VAL A 35 42.12 -10.74 -6.88
CA VAL A 35 42.53 -11.95 -6.12
C VAL A 35 44.04 -12.05 -5.93
N VAL A 36 44.85 -11.43 -6.79
CA VAL A 36 46.31 -11.47 -6.70
C VAL A 36 46.88 -10.20 -6.05
N THR A 37 46.28 -9.03 -6.24
CA THR A 37 46.83 -7.74 -5.79
C THR A 37 46.27 -7.25 -4.45
N ASN A 38 45.06 -7.66 -4.07
CA ASN A 38 44.33 -7.03 -2.96
C ASN A 38 44.48 -7.74 -1.61
N TRP A 39 45.44 -8.66 -1.46
CA TRP A 39 45.70 -9.36 -0.19
C TRP A 39 46.01 -8.42 0.98
N GLY A 40 46.54 -7.22 0.71
CA GLY A 40 46.78 -6.20 1.72
C GLY A 40 45.51 -5.62 2.35
N LEU A 41 44.35 -5.75 1.69
CA LEU A 41 43.05 -5.25 2.18
C LEU A 41 42.33 -6.24 3.09
N VAL A 42 42.77 -7.50 3.15
CA VAL A 42 42.13 -8.56 3.95
C VAL A 42 41.88 -8.15 5.41
N PRO A 43 42.81 -7.52 6.14
CA PRO A 43 42.57 -7.16 7.53
C PRO A 43 41.41 -6.17 7.70
N GLU A 44 41.33 -5.16 6.83
CA GLU A 44 40.25 -4.16 6.85
C GLU A 44 38.92 -4.78 6.43
N GLN A 45 38.92 -5.48 5.30
CA GLN A 45 37.72 -6.06 4.72
C GLN A 45 37.15 -7.23 5.54
N PHE A 46 37.96 -7.88 6.39
CA PHE A 46 37.44 -8.83 7.36
C PHE A 46 36.42 -8.19 8.31
N PHE A 47 36.65 -6.94 8.74
CA PHE A 47 35.75 -6.21 9.63
C PHE A 47 34.65 -5.45 8.89
N THR A 48 34.94 -4.92 7.69
CA THR A 48 33.96 -4.12 6.94
C THR A 48 33.05 -4.94 6.04
N VAL A 49 33.43 -6.17 5.68
CA VAL A 49 32.66 -7.04 4.78
C VAL A 49 32.25 -8.33 5.48
N TYR A 50 33.21 -9.16 5.91
CA TYR A 50 32.88 -10.50 6.40
C TYR A 50 32.13 -10.51 7.72
N LEU A 51 32.54 -9.70 8.69
CA LEU A 51 31.88 -9.65 10.00
C LEU A 51 30.41 -9.21 9.88
N PRO A 52 30.06 -8.16 9.12
CA PRO A 52 28.66 -7.84 8.80
C PRO A 52 27.90 -9.00 8.16
N LEU A 53 28.46 -9.66 7.14
CA LEU A 53 27.81 -10.80 6.48
C LEU A 53 27.58 -11.99 7.43
N LEU A 54 28.55 -12.29 8.31
CA LEU A 54 28.39 -13.32 9.32
C LEU A 54 27.27 -12.98 10.31
N LEU A 55 27.12 -11.70 10.67
CA LEU A 55 26.08 -11.24 11.59
C LEU A 55 24.70 -11.10 10.93
N GLU A 56 24.66 -10.99 9.61
CA GLU A 56 23.43 -11.03 8.80
C GLU A 56 22.89 -12.46 8.70
N ASP A 57 23.76 -13.44 8.49
CA ASP A 57 23.38 -14.86 8.39
C ASP A 57 23.24 -15.57 9.74
N PHE A 58 23.94 -15.10 10.79
CA PHE A 58 23.87 -15.64 12.14
C PHE A 58 23.55 -14.56 13.15
N THR A 59 22.53 -14.81 13.97
CA THR A 59 22.27 -13.97 15.15
C THR A 59 23.50 -13.92 16.06
N GLN A 60 23.62 -12.88 16.90
CA GLN A 60 24.72 -12.78 17.87
C GLN A 60 24.85 -14.03 18.75
N LEU A 61 23.71 -14.64 19.12
CA LEU A 61 23.69 -15.91 19.85
C LEU A 61 24.19 -17.07 18.98
N GLY A 62 23.80 -17.13 17.69
CA GLY A 62 24.32 -18.09 16.72
C GLY A 62 25.83 -18.00 16.54
N VAL A 63 26.39 -16.79 16.47
CA VAL A 63 27.84 -16.55 16.43
C VAL A 63 28.51 -17.07 17.71
N GLY A 64 27.93 -16.77 18.88
CA GLY A 64 28.40 -17.31 20.15
C GLY A 64 28.43 -18.84 20.19
N LEU A 65 27.35 -19.48 19.72
CA LEU A 65 27.28 -20.95 19.60
C LEU A 65 28.35 -21.49 18.65
N GLY A 66 28.58 -20.84 17.49
CA GLY A 66 29.62 -21.24 16.55
C GLY A 66 31.02 -21.21 17.17
N LEU A 67 31.35 -20.13 17.88
CA LEU A 67 32.67 -19.98 18.53
C LEU A 67 32.90 -21.00 19.64
N ILE A 68 31.93 -21.18 20.54
CA ILE A 68 32.01 -22.16 21.64
C ILE A 68 32.19 -23.57 21.08
N GLY A 69 31.50 -23.88 19.98
CA GLY A 69 31.44 -25.22 19.43
C GLY A 69 32.68 -25.55 18.62
N GLY A 70 33.23 -24.56 17.92
CA GLY A 70 34.55 -24.65 17.28
C GLY A 70 35.65 -24.89 18.32
N LEU A 71 35.65 -24.12 19.42
CA LEU A 71 36.59 -24.31 20.53
C LEU A 71 36.42 -25.70 21.18
N GLY A 72 35.18 -26.13 21.39
CA GLY A 72 34.86 -27.45 21.91
C GLY A 72 35.39 -28.58 21.03
N LEU A 73 35.26 -28.46 19.69
CA LEU A 73 35.84 -29.41 18.74
C LEU A 73 37.38 -29.38 18.75
N ALA A 74 37.97 -28.19 18.86
CA ALA A 74 39.43 -28.02 18.93
C ALA A 74 40.02 -28.76 20.14
N ILE A 75 39.35 -28.70 21.29
CA ILE A 75 39.78 -29.35 22.53
C ILE A 75 39.50 -30.86 22.50
N THR A 76 38.30 -31.26 22.07
CA THR A 76 37.85 -32.67 22.21
C THR A 76 38.23 -33.55 21.02
N GLN A 77 38.31 -33.01 19.81
CA GLN A 77 38.52 -33.75 18.56
C GLN A 77 39.43 -32.98 17.58
N PRO A 78 40.69 -32.66 17.95
CA PRO A 78 41.58 -31.79 17.17
C PRO A 78 41.84 -32.30 15.74
N ARG A 79 41.86 -33.62 15.54
CA ARG A 79 42.03 -34.25 14.21
C ARG A 79 40.88 -33.99 13.25
N ARG A 80 39.67 -33.74 13.77
CA ARG A 80 38.48 -33.39 12.96
C ARG A 80 38.30 -31.88 12.87
N PHE A 81 38.70 -31.14 13.91
CA PHE A 81 38.65 -29.68 13.91
C PHE A 81 39.54 -29.07 12.83
N LEU A 82 40.79 -29.52 12.69
CA LEU A 82 41.74 -28.91 11.76
C LEU A 82 41.25 -28.85 10.29
N PRO A 83 40.76 -29.94 9.67
CA PRO A 83 40.26 -29.86 8.30
C PRO A 83 38.99 -29.00 8.17
N LEU A 84 38.11 -28.98 9.18
CA LEU A 84 36.93 -28.11 9.20
C LEU A 84 37.34 -26.63 9.30
N LEU A 85 38.26 -26.29 10.19
CA LEU A 85 38.76 -24.94 10.34
C LEU A 85 39.38 -24.43 9.03
N LEU A 86 40.15 -25.28 8.33
CA LEU A 86 40.72 -24.92 7.04
C LEU A 86 39.63 -24.69 5.98
N TRP A 87 38.63 -25.56 5.92
CA TRP A 87 37.48 -25.39 5.01
C TRP A 87 36.65 -24.13 5.32
N TYR A 88 36.54 -23.76 6.60
CA TYR A 88 35.90 -22.52 7.03
C TYR A 88 36.73 -21.29 6.65
N ALA A 89 38.04 -21.32 6.92
CA ALA A 89 38.89 -20.14 6.87
C ALA A 89 39.44 -19.82 5.46
N ILE A 90 39.65 -20.82 4.59
CA ILE A 90 40.26 -20.61 3.27
C ILE A 90 39.38 -19.76 2.32
N PRO A 91 38.06 -19.97 2.23
CA PRO A 91 37.22 -19.18 1.32
C PRO A 91 37.14 -17.70 1.70
N ILE A 92 37.19 -17.39 3.00
CA ILE A 92 36.97 -16.03 3.53
C ILE A 92 37.88 -14.99 2.84
N PRO A 93 39.22 -15.07 2.92
CA PRO A 93 40.07 -14.09 2.27
C PRO A 93 39.93 -14.13 0.74
N LEU A 94 39.68 -15.29 0.13
CA LEU A 94 39.50 -15.39 -1.32
C LEU A 94 38.26 -14.62 -1.79
N VAL A 95 37.14 -14.74 -1.09
CA VAL A 95 35.86 -14.10 -1.46
C VAL A 95 35.88 -12.61 -1.19
N ILE A 96 36.42 -12.19 -0.05
CA ILE A 96 36.49 -10.78 0.32
C ILE A 96 37.43 -10.02 -0.64
N VAL A 97 38.58 -10.62 -0.99
CA VAL A 97 39.54 -10.06 -1.96
C VAL A 97 38.98 -10.09 -3.39
N TYR A 98 38.18 -11.11 -3.73
CA TYR A 98 37.49 -11.18 -5.02
C TYR A 98 36.56 -9.98 -5.22
N GLY A 99 35.82 -9.56 -4.20
CA GLY A 99 35.12 -8.26 -4.22
C GLY A 99 34.01 -8.11 -5.26
N GLN A 100 33.59 -9.19 -5.93
CA GLN A 100 32.58 -9.16 -6.99
C GLN A 100 31.35 -10.00 -6.62
N GLY A 101 30.18 -9.52 -7.05
CA GLY A 101 28.90 -10.20 -6.88
C GLY A 101 28.41 -10.25 -5.43
N GLU A 102 27.39 -11.07 -5.21
CA GLU A 102 26.83 -11.31 -3.88
C GLU A 102 27.81 -12.17 -3.04
N GLN A 103 28.71 -11.52 -2.30
CA GLN A 103 29.82 -12.19 -1.60
C GLN A 103 29.34 -13.25 -0.59
N SER A 104 28.15 -13.07 0.00
CA SER A 104 27.53 -14.06 0.89
C SER A 104 27.33 -15.42 0.21
N ALA A 105 26.94 -15.45 -1.07
CA ALA A 105 26.73 -16.68 -1.83
C ALA A 105 28.02 -17.51 -1.97
N PHE A 106 29.17 -16.84 -2.09
CA PHE A 106 30.47 -17.53 -2.14
C PHE A 106 31.01 -17.94 -0.76
N LEU A 107 30.47 -17.37 0.32
CA LEU A 107 30.79 -17.74 1.71
C LEU A 107 29.91 -18.88 2.25
N LEU A 108 28.92 -19.36 1.49
CA LEU A 108 28.07 -20.51 1.86
C LEU A 108 28.85 -21.72 2.39
N PRO A 109 30.00 -22.13 1.80
CA PRO A 109 30.77 -23.22 2.36
C PRO A 109 31.33 -22.89 3.76
N SER A 110 31.83 -21.67 3.97
CA SER A 110 32.29 -21.22 5.29
C SER A 110 31.14 -21.21 6.30
N PHE A 111 29.99 -20.64 5.93
CA PHE A 111 28.81 -20.59 6.79
C PHE A 111 28.23 -21.97 7.11
N LEU A 112 28.31 -22.93 6.17
CA LEU A 112 27.95 -24.32 6.43
C LEU A 112 28.86 -24.93 7.52
N ILE A 113 30.18 -24.75 7.43
CA ILE A 113 31.10 -25.25 8.46
C ILE A 113 30.88 -24.55 9.80
N PHE A 114 30.61 -23.25 9.79
CA PHE A 114 30.30 -22.50 11.00
C PHE A 114 29.01 -23.02 11.67
N SER A 115 28.02 -23.43 10.87
CA SER A 115 26.81 -24.11 11.35
C SER A 115 27.11 -25.46 12.01
N ILE A 116 28.07 -26.22 11.48
CA ILE A 116 28.55 -27.46 12.11
C ILE A 116 29.18 -27.16 13.48
N PHE A 117 29.94 -26.06 13.59
CA PHE A 117 30.47 -25.63 14.88
C PHE A 117 29.35 -25.28 15.86
N ALA A 118 28.35 -24.51 15.44
CA ALA A 118 27.19 -24.18 16.28
C ALA A 118 26.45 -25.45 16.74
N ALA A 119 26.25 -26.42 15.84
CA ALA A 119 25.67 -27.72 16.18
C ALA A 119 26.50 -28.50 17.22
N ASN A 120 27.82 -28.37 17.21
CA ASN A 120 28.64 -28.99 18.24
C ASN A 120 28.39 -28.39 19.64
N THR A 121 28.14 -27.07 19.75
CA THR A 121 27.76 -26.46 21.05
C THR A 121 26.46 -27.04 21.58
N ILE A 122 25.49 -27.24 20.68
CA ILE A 122 24.23 -27.89 21.03
C ILE A 122 24.46 -29.28 21.61
N ILE A 123 25.33 -30.08 20.99
CA ILE A 123 25.71 -31.41 21.50
C ILE A 123 26.35 -31.30 22.88
N LEU A 124 27.27 -30.35 23.08
CA LEU A 124 27.95 -30.13 24.37
C LEU A 124 26.96 -29.73 25.48
N ILE A 125 26.04 -28.82 25.19
CA ILE A 125 24.97 -28.40 26.12
C ILE A 125 24.08 -29.60 26.46
N THR A 126 23.70 -30.40 25.47
CA THR A 126 22.87 -31.61 25.67
C THR A 126 23.56 -32.59 26.61
N GLN A 127 24.85 -32.85 26.38
CA GLN A 127 25.64 -33.74 27.21
C GLN A 127 25.78 -33.20 28.64
N LEU A 128 25.98 -31.88 28.79
CA LEU A 128 26.08 -31.23 30.10
C LEU A 128 24.76 -31.31 30.87
N LEU A 129 23.64 -30.95 30.24
CA LEU A 129 22.31 -31.04 30.83
C LEU A 129 21.97 -32.48 31.22
N THR A 130 22.29 -33.45 30.35
CA THR A 130 22.10 -34.87 30.65
C THR A 130 22.90 -35.29 31.88
N ARG A 131 24.15 -34.82 32.04
CA ARG A 131 24.97 -35.10 33.23
C ARG A 131 24.41 -34.46 34.50
N LEU A 132 23.94 -33.22 34.41
CA LEU A 132 23.42 -32.44 35.54
C LEU A 132 22.05 -32.93 36.03
N LEU A 133 21.18 -33.36 35.12
CA LEU A 133 19.83 -33.84 35.45
C LEU A 133 19.81 -35.31 35.87
N ARG A 134 20.87 -36.09 35.55
CA ARG A 134 21.00 -37.51 35.91
C ARG A 134 20.70 -37.85 37.38
N PRO A 135 21.18 -37.10 38.40
CA PRO A 135 20.92 -37.43 39.81
C PRO A 135 19.48 -37.12 40.28
N LEU A 136 18.72 -36.31 39.54
CA LEU A 136 17.39 -35.84 39.97
C LEU A 136 16.24 -36.74 39.48
N LEU A 137 16.51 -37.78 38.69
CA LEU A 137 15.47 -38.52 37.97
C LEU A 137 15.59 -40.05 38.18
N PRO A 138 14.47 -40.79 38.35
CA PRO A 138 14.49 -42.05 39.11
C PRO A 138 14.85 -43.32 38.32
N THR A 139 15.01 -43.29 36.99
CA THR A 139 15.30 -44.52 36.21
C THR A 139 16.12 -44.25 34.93
N PRO A 140 16.98 -45.21 34.51
CA PRO A 140 17.93 -45.01 33.40
C PRO A 140 17.33 -45.09 31.98
N TYR A 141 16.08 -45.50 31.81
CA TYR A 141 15.50 -45.80 30.48
C TYR A 141 14.44 -44.79 29.97
N SER A 142 14.07 -43.77 30.74
CA SER A 142 12.95 -42.85 30.41
C SER A 142 13.37 -41.48 29.85
N LEU A 143 14.67 -41.21 29.61
CA LEU A 143 15.18 -39.84 29.52
C LEU A 143 15.93 -39.44 28.24
N LEU A 144 16.07 -40.32 27.25
CA LEU A 144 16.50 -39.86 25.92
C LEU A 144 15.59 -38.79 25.29
N PRO A 145 14.26 -38.73 25.53
CA PRO A 145 13.44 -37.73 24.85
C PRO A 145 13.51 -36.33 25.47
N ILE A 146 13.71 -36.12 26.78
CA ILE A 146 13.50 -34.77 27.36
C ILE A 146 14.49 -33.70 26.89
N PRO A 147 15.83 -33.88 26.99
CA PRO A 147 16.77 -32.88 26.48
C PRO A 147 16.73 -32.78 24.96
N TYR A 148 16.41 -33.87 24.24
CA TYR A 148 16.18 -33.86 22.79
C TYR A 148 14.88 -33.13 22.41
N SER A 149 13.82 -33.23 23.19
CA SER A 149 12.53 -32.55 23.00
C SER A 149 12.64 -31.05 23.30
N LEU A 150 13.40 -30.67 24.34
CA LEU A 150 13.75 -29.27 24.60
C LEU A 150 14.58 -28.68 23.46
N LEU A 151 15.46 -29.48 22.88
CA LEU A 151 16.22 -29.13 21.67
C LEU A 151 15.33 -28.97 20.45
N LEU A 152 14.40 -29.90 20.22
CA LEU A 152 13.41 -29.83 19.15
C LEU A 152 12.45 -28.65 19.32
N LEU A 153 12.27 -28.12 20.53
CA LEU A 153 11.51 -26.90 20.82
C LEU A 153 12.33 -25.61 20.63
N LEU A 154 13.64 -25.65 20.95
CA LEU A 154 14.55 -24.50 20.79
C LEU A 154 15.02 -24.30 19.35
N ILE A 155 15.17 -25.36 18.57
CA ILE A 155 15.57 -25.30 17.15
C ILE A 155 14.62 -24.42 16.34
N PRO A 156 13.28 -24.57 16.41
CA PRO A 156 12.35 -23.65 15.78
C PRO A 156 12.52 -22.22 16.25
N LEU A 157 12.71 -21.95 17.55
CA LEU A 157 12.86 -20.58 18.06
C LEU A 157 14.16 -19.90 17.59
N LEU A 158 15.25 -20.67 17.45
CA LEU A 158 16.54 -20.18 16.96
C LEU A 158 16.59 -20.00 15.44
N ILE A 159 15.85 -20.84 14.71
CA ILE A 159 15.80 -20.84 13.25
C ILE A 159 14.67 -19.96 12.72
N TYR A 160 13.58 -19.74 13.48
CA TYR A 160 12.38 -19.05 13.02
C TYR A 160 12.64 -17.63 12.50
N PRO A 161 13.45 -16.76 13.15
CA PRO A 161 13.76 -15.44 12.59
C PRO A 161 14.44 -15.54 11.23
N GLN A 162 15.42 -16.44 11.08
CA GLN A 162 16.15 -16.64 9.82
C GLN A 162 15.30 -17.34 8.76
N LEU A 163 14.47 -18.31 9.17
CA LEU A 163 13.53 -19.02 8.31
C LEU A 163 12.46 -18.07 7.80
N ASN A 164 11.94 -17.18 8.64
CA ASN A 164 10.99 -16.15 8.24
C ASN A 164 11.65 -15.16 7.27
N HIS A 165 12.88 -14.71 7.54
CA HIS A 165 13.65 -13.89 6.60
C HIS A 165 13.84 -14.60 5.24
N ASN A 166 14.28 -15.85 5.26
CA ASN A 166 14.49 -16.66 4.06
C ASN A 166 13.20 -16.99 3.31
N LEU A 167 12.09 -17.24 4.01
CA LEU A 167 10.77 -17.46 3.42
C LEU A 167 10.24 -16.18 2.77
N VAL A 168 10.44 -15.02 3.39
CA VAL A 168 10.13 -13.71 2.80
C VAL A 168 11.00 -13.46 1.57
N TRP A 169 12.28 -13.81 1.61
CA TRP A 169 13.16 -13.73 0.44
C TRP A 169 12.74 -14.69 -0.68
N LEU A 170 12.39 -15.95 -0.36
CA LEU A 170 11.92 -16.95 -1.32
C LEU A 170 10.57 -16.59 -1.94
N THR A 171 9.65 -16.00 -1.17
CA THR A 171 8.38 -15.47 -1.71
C THR A 171 8.63 -14.27 -2.63
N ARG A 172 9.64 -13.45 -2.35
CA ARG A 172 10.11 -12.39 -3.26
C ARG A 172 10.88 -12.91 -4.49
N LYS A 173 11.31 -14.17 -4.53
CA LYS A 173 12.07 -14.73 -5.67
C LYS A 173 11.24 -14.80 -6.97
N TRP A 174 9.92 -14.86 -6.88
CA TRP A 174 9.00 -14.83 -8.03
C TRP A 174 8.48 -13.42 -8.34
N ASN A 175 9.07 -12.41 -7.70
CA ASN A 175 8.63 -11.04 -7.83
C ASN A 175 9.10 -10.45 -9.16
N ARG A 176 8.19 -9.73 -9.85
CA ARG A 176 8.46 -9.01 -11.09
C ARG A 176 8.92 -7.58 -10.85
N ASP A 177 9.13 -7.15 -9.61
CA ASP A 177 9.55 -5.77 -9.30
C ASP A 177 10.78 -5.31 -10.09
N ILE A 178 11.84 -6.13 -10.17
CA ILE A 178 13.05 -5.78 -10.96
C ILE A 178 12.72 -5.65 -12.45
N TYR A 179 11.82 -6.50 -12.97
CA TYR A 179 11.36 -6.40 -14.35
C TYR A 179 10.58 -5.12 -14.58
N HIS A 180 9.68 -4.75 -13.66
CA HIS A 180 8.90 -3.52 -13.73
C HIS A 180 9.78 -2.28 -13.61
N GLU A 181 10.74 -2.26 -12.67
CA GLU A 181 11.69 -1.17 -12.50
C GLU A 181 12.51 -0.92 -13.77
N TRP A 182 13.02 -1.97 -14.41
CA TRP A 182 13.74 -1.85 -15.68
C TRP A 182 12.83 -1.52 -16.87
N SER A 183 11.62 -2.08 -16.91
CA SER A 183 10.63 -1.72 -17.93
C SER A 183 10.29 -0.24 -17.88
N ASP A 184 10.12 0.29 -16.67
CA ASP A 184 9.89 1.71 -16.40
C ASP A 184 11.12 2.53 -16.78
N ALA A 185 12.32 2.15 -16.29
CA ALA A 185 13.60 2.80 -16.61
C ALA A 185 13.80 2.97 -18.14
N LEU A 186 13.46 1.95 -18.94
CA LEU A 186 13.60 1.97 -20.39
C LEU A 186 12.50 2.79 -21.11
N ASN A 187 11.39 3.10 -20.44
CA ASN A 187 10.36 3.99 -20.93
C ASN A 187 10.68 5.47 -20.71
N HIS A 188 11.70 5.80 -19.90
CA HIS A 188 12.17 7.19 -19.77
C HIS A 188 12.67 7.72 -21.13
N PRO A 189 12.55 9.04 -21.37
CA PRO A 189 13.17 9.67 -22.53
C PRO A 189 14.69 9.55 -22.41
N LEU A 190 15.29 8.68 -23.22
CA LEU A 190 16.72 8.43 -23.27
C LEU A 190 17.18 8.54 -24.71
N GLU A 191 18.29 9.23 -24.94
CA GLU A 191 18.80 9.43 -26.29
C GLU A 191 19.29 8.11 -26.91
N PRO A 192 19.20 7.96 -28.25
CA PRO A 192 19.75 6.81 -28.94
C PRO A 192 21.24 6.62 -28.65
N ASN A 193 21.67 5.36 -28.50
CA ASN A 193 23.06 5.00 -28.19
C ASN A 193 23.58 5.47 -26.83
N ALA A 194 22.71 5.86 -25.89
CA ALA A 194 23.13 6.23 -24.55
C ALA A 194 23.73 5.03 -23.77
N GLY A 195 24.68 5.35 -22.89
CA GLY A 195 25.31 4.41 -21.97
C GLY A 195 24.55 4.30 -20.65
N LEU A 196 24.41 3.08 -20.13
CA LEU A 196 23.84 2.75 -18.83
C LEU A 196 24.92 2.14 -17.94
N LEU A 197 25.43 2.92 -16.99
CA LEU A 197 26.49 2.58 -16.05
C LEU A 197 25.89 1.95 -14.79
N ALA A 198 26.16 0.67 -14.54
CA ALA A 198 25.71 -0.03 -13.33
C ALA A 198 26.53 -1.31 -13.08
N HIS A 199 26.26 -2.00 -11.97
CA HIS A 199 26.84 -3.32 -11.72
C HIS A 199 26.24 -4.38 -12.63
N TRP A 200 26.96 -5.49 -12.77
CA TRP A 200 26.53 -6.62 -13.60
C TRP A 200 25.14 -7.14 -13.21
N GLY A 201 24.86 -7.23 -11.90
CA GLY A 201 23.56 -7.69 -11.39
C GLY A 201 22.41 -6.82 -11.87
N ASP A 202 22.58 -5.50 -11.85
CA ASP A 202 21.56 -4.54 -12.30
C ASP A 202 21.36 -4.62 -13.82
N LEU A 203 22.46 -4.64 -14.59
CA LEU A 203 22.42 -4.70 -16.06
C LEU A 203 21.89 -6.04 -16.60
N THR A 204 21.83 -7.09 -15.79
CA THR A 204 21.35 -8.41 -16.23
C THR A 204 19.89 -8.34 -16.70
N SER A 205 19.03 -7.62 -15.98
CA SER A 205 17.62 -7.42 -16.35
C SER A 205 17.47 -6.56 -17.60
N PHE A 206 18.28 -5.51 -17.72
CA PHE A 206 18.38 -4.72 -18.94
C PHE A 206 18.73 -5.57 -20.17
N TRP A 207 19.77 -6.40 -20.06
CA TRP A 207 20.17 -7.28 -21.15
C TRP A 207 19.11 -8.34 -21.45
N TYR A 208 18.40 -8.85 -20.44
CA TYR A 208 17.25 -9.74 -20.66
C TYR A 208 16.18 -9.07 -21.54
N LEU A 209 15.77 -7.84 -21.20
CA LEU A 209 14.78 -7.07 -21.96
C LEU A 209 15.24 -6.77 -23.40
N GLN A 210 16.52 -6.41 -23.58
CA GLN A 210 17.09 -6.21 -24.91
C GLN A 210 17.05 -7.49 -25.75
N HIS A 211 17.54 -8.61 -25.22
CA HIS A 211 17.74 -9.82 -26.03
C HIS A 211 16.48 -10.66 -26.19
N THR A 212 15.64 -10.71 -25.16
CA THR A 212 14.42 -11.54 -25.17
C THR A 212 13.24 -10.78 -25.71
N GLU A 213 13.07 -9.52 -25.29
CA GLU A 213 11.90 -8.70 -25.63
C GLU A 213 12.20 -7.65 -26.69
N GLN A 214 13.43 -7.59 -27.21
CA GLN A 214 13.84 -6.69 -28.29
C GLN A 214 13.62 -5.20 -27.95
N ARG A 215 13.67 -4.84 -26.65
CA ARG A 215 13.46 -3.47 -26.18
C ARG A 215 14.76 -2.68 -26.18
N ARG A 216 14.76 -1.45 -26.72
CA ARG A 216 15.87 -0.49 -26.66
C ARG A 216 17.25 -1.06 -27.02
N LEU A 217 17.33 -1.77 -28.16
CA LEU A 217 18.57 -2.35 -28.69
C LEU A 217 19.67 -1.31 -29.00
N ASP A 218 19.28 -0.03 -29.06
CA ASP A 218 20.17 1.11 -29.23
C ASP A 218 21.04 1.38 -28.00
N LEU A 219 20.58 1.05 -26.80
CA LEU A 219 21.28 1.40 -25.55
C LEU A 219 22.47 0.48 -25.25
N ARG A 220 23.45 1.01 -24.51
CA ARG A 220 24.71 0.32 -24.16
C ARG A 220 24.84 0.11 -22.66
N GLY A 221 24.91 -1.14 -22.19
CA GLY A 221 25.27 -1.44 -20.80
C GLY A 221 26.77 -1.27 -20.58
N LEU A 222 27.17 -0.53 -19.55
CA LEU A 222 28.55 -0.19 -19.23
C LEU A 222 28.93 -0.76 -17.86
N TYR A 223 29.87 -1.70 -17.88
CA TYR A 223 30.41 -2.37 -16.71
C TYR A 223 31.93 -2.55 -16.88
N PRO A 224 32.74 -2.41 -15.82
CA PRO A 224 32.35 -2.03 -14.46
C PRO A 224 32.01 -0.54 -14.30
N PRO A 225 31.27 -0.14 -13.25
CA PRO A 225 30.86 1.25 -13.03
C PRO A 225 32.00 2.10 -12.40
N THR A 226 33.17 2.15 -13.05
CA THR A 226 34.34 2.93 -12.59
C THR A 226 34.43 4.31 -13.23
N GLU A 227 35.18 5.23 -12.59
CA GLU A 227 35.47 6.56 -13.18
C GLU A 227 36.18 6.47 -14.54
N ASP A 228 37.08 5.50 -14.72
CA ASP A 228 37.81 5.32 -15.98
C ASP A 228 36.87 5.00 -17.15
N VAL A 229 35.82 4.21 -16.91
CA VAL A 229 34.80 3.88 -17.94
C VAL A 229 34.02 5.13 -18.34
N VAL A 230 33.66 5.98 -17.37
CA VAL A 230 32.99 7.27 -17.62
C VAL A 230 33.89 8.19 -18.45
N ILE A 231 35.17 8.30 -18.08
CA ILE A 231 36.15 9.13 -18.78
C ILE A 231 36.36 8.63 -20.22
N ASP A 232 36.51 7.31 -20.41
CA ASP A 232 36.68 6.73 -21.75
C ASP A 232 35.45 6.92 -22.63
N TRP A 233 34.25 6.80 -22.05
CA TRP A 233 32.98 7.03 -22.75
C TRP A 233 32.91 8.42 -23.38
N TYR A 234 33.19 9.47 -22.59
CA TYR A 234 33.21 10.84 -23.08
C TYR A 234 34.38 11.12 -24.04
N LYS A 235 35.56 10.53 -23.81
CA LYS A 235 36.71 10.65 -24.72
C LYS A 235 36.43 10.10 -26.12
N ARG A 236 35.55 9.10 -26.22
CA ARG A 236 35.09 8.55 -27.51
C ARG A 236 34.06 9.42 -28.22
N GLY A 237 33.68 10.57 -27.64
CA GLY A 237 32.71 11.49 -28.20
C GLY A 237 31.26 11.08 -28.00
N ASN A 238 30.98 10.15 -27.08
CA ASN A 238 29.61 9.78 -26.74
C ASN A 238 29.04 10.78 -25.72
N PRO A 239 27.95 11.49 -26.02
CA PRO A 239 27.46 12.57 -25.17
C PRO A 239 26.45 12.12 -24.09
N TYR A 240 25.91 10.90 -24.18
CA TYR A 240 24.78 10.46 -23.35
C TYR A 240 25.17 9.31 -22.43
N LEU A 241 25.08 9.52 -21.13
CA LEU A 241 25.47 8.55 -20.11
C LEU A 241 24.59 8.67 -18.86
N TYR A 242 24.16 7.52 -18.34
CA TYR A 242 23.23 7.41 -17.22
C TYR A 242 23.71 6.39 -16.20
N ILE A 243 23.52 6.67 -14.91
CA ILE A 243 23.64 5.68 -13.82
C ILE A 243 22.33 4.92 -13.74
N ALA A 244 22.43 3.60 -13.80
CA ALA A 244 21.29 2.67 -13.81
C ALA A 244 21.30 1.66 -12.65
N GLY A 245 22.02 1.98 -11.58
CA GLY A 245 22.15 1.15 -10.40
C GLY A 245 23.11 1.77 -9.36
N PRO A 246 23.14 1.23 -8.14
CA PRO A 246 24.04 1.73 -7.09
C PRO A 246 25.50 1.56 -7.49
N LEU A 247 26.32 2.62 -7.39
CA LEU A 247 27.74 2.55 -7.76
C LEU A 247 28.62 1.82 -6.72
N GLN A 248 28.11 1.61 -5.50
CA GLN A 248 28.79 0.87 -4.40
C GLN A 248 30.25 1.29 -4.13
N GLY A 249 30.56 2.58 -4.28
CA GLY A 249 31.90 3.12 -4.04
C GLY A 249 32.91 2.94 -5.18
N TRP A 250 32.50 2.45 -6.36
CA TRP A 250 33.40 2.25 -7.51
C TRP A 250 33.73 3.53 -8.28
N ALA A 251 32.91 4.56 -8.13
CA ALA A 251 33.11 5.86 -8.78
C ALA A 251 32.75 7.01 -7.81
N THR A 252 33.39 7.02 -6.64
CA THR A 252 33.14 8.01 -5.57
C THR A 252 33.46 9.45 -5.99
N GLY A 253 34.42 9.66 -6.90
CA GLY A 253 34.78 10.98 -7.42
C GLY A 253 33.96 11.42 -8.63
N ILE A 254 32.93 10.67 -9.05
CA ILE A 254 32.14 11.03 -10.23
C ILE A 254 31.45 12.39 -10.07
N GLN A 255 30.94 12.69 -8.87
CA GLN A 255 30.27 13.95 -8.53
C GLN A 255 31.23 15.15 -8.48
N ASP A 256 32.52 14.91 -8.25
CA ASP A 256 33.53 15.97 -8.24
C ASP A 256 33.92 16.37 -9.68
N ARG A 257 33.76 15.44 -10.63
CA ARG A 257 34.15 15.63 -12.04
C ARG A 257 32.98 15.97 -12.95
N TYR A 258 31.80 15.44 -12.63
CA TYR A 258 30.60 15.55 -13.44
C TYR A 258 29.44 15.99 -12.55
N GLN A 259 28.51 16.72 -13.14
CA GLN A 259 27.24 17.01 -12.51
C GLN A 259 26.28 15.82 -12.72
N LEU A 260 25.47 15.56 -11.70
CA LEU A 260 24.49 14.47 -11.68
C LEU A 260 23.09 15.06 -11.66
N ILE A 261 22.26 14.63 -12.61
CA ILE A 261 20.91 15.17 -12.80
C ILE A 261 19.92 14.01 -12.63
N PRO A 262 19.02 14.05 -11.63
CA PRO A 262 17.96 13.06 -11.50
C PRO A 262 17.12 13.00 -12.78
N TRP A 263 17.01 11.80 -13.34
CA TRP A 263 16.41 11.54 -14.65
C TRP A 263 15.32 10.46 -14.53
N GLY A 264 14.33 10.74 -13.69
CA GLY A 264 13.28 9.81 -13.30
C GLY A 264 13.84 8.64 -12.50
N ARG A 265 13.78 7.40 -13.03
CA ARG A 265 14.42 6.24 -12.39
C ARG A 265 15.94 6.29 -12.50
N LEU A 266 16.48 6.92 -13.56
CA LEU A 266 17.92 7.01 -13.85
C LEU A 266 18.55 8.27 -13.27
N VAL A 267 19.89 8.37 -13.34
CA VAL A 267 20.62 9.62 -13.06
C VAL A 267 21.52 9.93 -14.25
N ARG A 268 21.30 11.06 -14.92
CA ARG A 268 22.14 11.50 -16.02
C ARG A 268 23.47 12.04 -15.48
N ILE A 269 24.57 11.58 -16.07
CA ILE A 269 25.91 12.13 -15.84
C ILE A 269 26.14 13.15 -16.95
N ALA A 270 26.67 14.33 -16.62
CA ALA A 270 27.09 15.31 -17.62
C ALA A 270 28.36 16.07 -17.19
N PRO A 271 29.21 16.52 -18.13
CA PRO A 271 30.29 17.46 -17.84
C PRO A 271 29.75 18.77 -17.23
N HIS A 272 30.51 19.39 -16.33
CA HIS A 272 30.13 20.63 -15.67
C HIS A 272 30.06 21.84 -16.62
N GLU A 273 30.67 21.74 -17.80
CA GLU A 273 30.66 22.80 -18.80
C GLU A 273 29.33 22.92 -19.54
N ILE A 274 28.46 21.90 -19.47
CA ILE A 274 27.15 21.91 -20.10
C ILE A 274 26.13 22.48 -19.10
N ASP A 275 25.26 23.40 -19.52
CA ASP A 275 24.19 23.86 -18.65
C ASP A 275 23.16 22.71 -18.47
N PRO A 276 22.77 22.33 -17.23
CA PRO A 276 21.69 21.38 -17.00
C PRO A 276 20.40 21.67 -17.76
N VAL A 277 20.07 22.93 -17.99
CA VAL A 277 18.86 23.34 -18.72
C VAL A 277 18.93 22.86 -20.17
N ASP A 278 20.10 22.93 -20.80
CA ASP A 278 20.32 22.47 -22.19
C ASP A 278 20.22 20.95 -22.32
N LEU A 279 20.31 20.21 -21.21
CA LEU A 279 20.18 18.76 -21.19
C LEU A 279 18.73 18.31 -21.07
N LEU A 280 17.82 19.14 -20.53
CA LEU A 280 16.42 18.79 -20.34
C LEU A 280 15.67 18.72 -21.68
N PRO A 281 14.65 17.86 -21.80
CA PRO A 281 13.78 17.86 -22.97
C PRO A 281 13.05 19.21 -23.10
N ASP A 282 12.87 19.66 -24.33
CA ASP A 282 12.09 20.87 -24.65
C ASP A 282 10.59 20.58 -24.44
N LEU A 283 10.08 20.95 -23.27
CA LEU A 283 8.68 20.76 -22.87
C LEU A 283 7.94 22.11 -22.89
N PRO A 284 6.61 22.11 -23.13
CA PRO A 284 5.79 23.31 -22.94
C PRO A 284 6.04 23.94 -21.57
N SER A 285 6.44 25.22 -21.57
CA SER A 285 6.79 25.94 -20.36
C SER A 285 5.56 26.21 -19.48
N ILE A 286 5.72 26.04 -18.17
CA ILE A 286 4.71 26.40 -17.18
C ILE A 286 5.15 27.66 -16.44
N ASP A 287 4.37 28.72 -16.56
CA ASP A 287 4.66 29.99 -15.89
C ASP A 287 4.23 29.95 -14.41
N ASN A 288 5.08 30.50 -13.54
CA ASN A 288 4.79 30.77 -12.12
C ASN A 288 4.31 29.58 -11.25
N ALA A 289 4.65 28.34 -11.62
CA ALA A 289 4.36 27.16 -10.80
C ALA A 289 5.46 26.91 -9.76
N ILE A 290 5.44 27.66 -8.66
CA ILE A 290 6.37 27.49 -7.52
C ILE A 290 5.61 26.93 -6.32
N PHE A 291 6.06 25.78 -5.81
CA PHE A 291 5.50 25.09 -4.67
C PHE A 291 6.32 25.37 -3.41
N LYS A 292 5.69 25.96 -2.39
CA LYS A 292 6.28 26.27 -1.07
C LYS A 292 7.60 27.04 -1.14
N ASP A 293 7.79 27.88 -2.17
CA ASP A 293 9.05 28.59 -2.44
C ASP A 293 10.31 27.69 -2.56
N SER A 294 10.11 26.37 -2.68
CA SER A 294 11.15 25.35 -2.63
C SER A 294 11.35 24.63 -3.95
N LEU A 295 10.30 24.46 -4.74
CA LEU A 295 10.32 23.67 -5.97
C LEU A 295 9.57 24.40 -7.08
N ARG A 296 10.21 24.59 -8.22
CA ARG A 296 9.61 25.19 -9.41
C ARG A 296 9.38 24.14 -10.48
N LEU A 297 8.17 24.08 -11.02
CA LEU A 297 7.89 23.33 -12.26
C LEU A 297 8.27 24.24 -13.44
N LEU A 298 9.12 23.72 -14.34
CA LEU A 298 9.59 24.44 -15.51
C LEU A 298 8.74 24.12 -16.74
N GLY A 299 8.40 22.85 -16.93
CA GLY A 299 7.61 22.40 -18.07
C GLY A 299 6.96 21.05 -17.83
N ALA A 300 5.91 20.77 -18.62
CA ALA A 300 5.15 19.54 -18.54
C ALA A 300 4.68 19.11 -19.93
N ASP A 301 4.79 17.82 -20.23
CA ASP A 301 4.22 17.23 -21.44
C ASP A 301 3.49 15.92 -21.11
N ALA A 302 2.37 15.72 -21.79
CA ALA A 302 1.59 14.49 -21.74
C ALA A 302 0.72 14.41 -23.00
N PRO A 303 0.38 13.21 -23.50
CA PRO A 303 -0.55 13.05 -24.61
C PRO A 303 -1.90 13.74 -24.35
N ALA A 304 -2.56 14.23 -25.40
CA ALA A 304 -3.90 14.81 -25.28
C ALA A 304 -4.98 13.75 -25.02
N GLN A 305 -4.70 12.50 -25.38
CA GLN A 305 -5.60 11.36 -25.22
C GLN A 305 -4.96 10.28 -24.36
N ALA A 306 -5.76 9.66 -23.50
CA ALA A 306 -5.40 8.49 -22.71
C ALA A 306 -6.39 7.36 -22.99
N THR A 307 -5.90 6.13 -23.06
CA THR A 307 -6.76 4.96 -23.27
C THR A 307 -7.06 4.30 -21.93
N SER A 308 -8.34 4.03 -21.64
CA SER A 308 -8.71 3.27 -20.44
C SER A 308 -8.05 1.87 -20.45
N GLY A 309 -7.47 1.47 -19.31
CA GLY A 309 -6.72 0.22 -19.17
C GLY A 309 -5.24 0.31 -19.58
N GLN A 310 -4.77 1.45 -20.07
CA GLN A 310 -3.37 1.66 -20.45
C GLN A 310 -2.64 2.59 -19.49
N LEU A 311 -1.31 2.61 -19.60
CA LEU A 311 -0.45 3.55 -18.90
C LEU A 311 -0.44 4.89 -19.63
N PHE A 312 -0.65 5.98 -18.91
CA PHE A 312 -0.65 7.34 -19.43
C PHE A 312 0.66 8.06 -19.04
N PRO A 313 1.56 8.34 -20.01
CA PRO A 313 2.86 8.93 -19.72
C PRO A 313 2.76 10.44 -19.48
N VAL A 314 3.48 10.91 -18.45
CA VAL A 314 3.61 12.33 -18.12
C VAL A 314 5.08 12.63 -17.85
N THR A 315 5.62 13.63 -18.54
CA THR A 315 7.00 14.12 -18.37
C THR A 315 6.98 15.50 -17.74
N LEU A 316 7.78 15.71 -16.70
CA LEU A 316 7.85 16.96 -15.96
C LEU A 316 9.31 17.36 -15.77
N THR A 317 9.60 18.65 -15.96
CA THR A 317 10.93 19.23 -15.67
C THR A 317 10.82 20.21 -14.52
N TRP A 318 11.80 20.15 -13.61
CA TRP A 318 11.76 20.87 -12.34
C TRP A 318 13.09 21.57 -12.07
N GLN A 319 13.02 22.60 -11.22
CA GLN A 319 14.16 23.25 -10.60
C GLN A 319 13.95 23.33 -9.08
N ALA A 320 14.88 22.77 -8.31
CA ALA A 320 14.90 22.96 -6.87
C ALA A 320 15.39 24.38 -6.56
N LEU A 321 14.59 25.16 -5.82
CA LEU A 321 14.97 26.49 -5.34
C LEU A 321 15.67 26.41 -3.98
N THR A 322 15.31 25.41 -3.17
CA THR A 322 15.95 25.09 -1.90
C THR A 322 16.34 23.62 -1.86
N GLU A 323 17.10 23.20 -0.85
CA GLU A 323 17.31 21.78 -0.59
C GLU A 323 15.98 21.08 -0.32
N LEU A 324 15.75 19.95 -1.00
CA LEU A 324 14.49 19.20 -0.90
C LEU A 324 14.65 17.97 -0.01
N HIS A 325 13.62 17.71 0.79
CA HIS A 325 13.56 16.53 1.64
C HIS A 325 13.55 15.25 0.79
N PRO A 326 14.21 14.14 1.20
CA PRO A 326 14.29 12.91 0.40
C PRO A 326 12.94 12.26 0.08
N ARG A 327 11.90 12.57 0.88
CA ARG A 327 10.51 12.10 0.69
C ARG A 327 9.62 13.09 -0.07
N THR A 328 10.20 14.00 -0.85
CA THR A 328 9.40 14.91 -1.68
C THR A 328 8.71 14.09 -2.77
N THR A 329 7.38 14.08 -2.71
CA THR A 329 6.52 13.30 -3.59
C THR A 329 5.77 14.21 -4.55
N VAL A 330 5.70 13.77 -5.80
CA VAL A 330 4.89 14.31 -6.86
C VAL A 330 3.69 13.39 -7.06
N SER A 331 2.49 13.93 -6.91
CA SER A 331 1.21 13.25 -7.09
C SER A 331 0.54 13.76 -8.35
N LEU A 332 0.40 12.88 -9.34
CA LEU A 332 -0.32 13.13 -10.57
C LEU A 332 -1.69 12.47 -10.52
N ARG A 333 -2.73 13.23 -10.89
CA ARG A 333 -4.13 12.81 -10.74
C ARG A 333 -4.90 13.05 -12.03
N LEU A 334 -5.63 12.06 -12.50
CA LEU A 334 -6.67 12.24 -13.51
C LEU A 334 -7.99 12.42 -12.81
N VAL A 335 -8.60 13.58 -12.99
CA VAL A 335 -9.79 14.01 -12.26
C VAL A 335 -10.91 14.33 -13.23
N ARG A 336 -12.12 13.88 -12.89
CA ARG A 336 -13.38 14.30 -13.51
C ARG A 336 -14.24 14.97 -12.45
N ASP A 337 -15.34 15.58 -12.85
CA ASP A 337 -16.27 16.32 -11.96
C ASP A 337 -16.70 15.52 -10.71
N ASP A 338 -16.66 14.19 -10.76
CA ASP A 338 -17.02 13.28 -9.68
C ASP A 338 -15.86 12.80 -8.81
N GLY A 339 -14.62 13.22 -9.09
CA GLY A 339 -13.45 12.96 -8.27
C GLY A 339 -12.24 12.44 -9.04
N ILE A 340 -11.26 11.96 -8.27
CA ILE A 340 -10.01 11.40 -8.80
C ILE A 340 -10.29 9.99 -9.30
N VAL A 341 -9.99 9.73 -10.57
CA VAL A 341 -10.19 8.42 -11.22
C VAL A 341 -8.90 7.62 -11.29
N ALA A 342 -7.76 8.28 -11.41
CA ALA A 342 -6.45 7.67 -11.32
C ALA A 342 -5.49 8.59 -10.57
N GLN A 343 -4.63 8.03 -9.74
CA GLN A 343 -3.57 8.76 -9.05
C GLN A 343 -2.29 7.95 -9.06
N LEU A 344 -1.17 8.62 -9.28
CA LEU A 344 0.16 8.07 -9.13
C LEU A 344 0.98 9.02 -8.28
N ASP A 345 1.53 8.50 -7.18
CA ASP A 345 2.45 9.21 -6.31
C ASP A 345 3.86 8.65 -6.54
N ASP A 346 4.79 9.51 -6.94
CA ASP A 346 6.18 9.12 -7.19
C ASP A 346 7.16 10.05 -6.48
N SER A 347 8.32 9.51 -6.13
CA SER A 347 9.42 10.29 -5.58
C SER A 347 10.03 11.16 -6.67
N LEU A 348 10.25 12.45 -6.37
CA LEU A 348 10.98 13.33 -7.30
C LEU A 348 12.44 12.89 -7.48
N ARG A 349 12.98 12.16 -6.50
CA ARG A 349 14.36 11.68 -6.47
C ARG A 349 14.45 10.21 -6.90
N SER A 350 15.33 9.92 -7.85
CA SER A 350 15.76 8.54 -8.19
C SER A 350 16.37 7.85 -6.97
N GLY A 351 16.10 6.55 -6.81
CA GLY A 351 16.77 5.71 -5.81
C GLY A 351 18.28 5.56 -6.04
N TRP A 352 18.78 5.81 -7.26
CA TRP A 352 20.20 5.71 -7.62
C TRP A 352 20.96 7.03 -7.48
N PHE A 353 20.31 8.09 -6.99
CA PHE A 353 20.95 9.38 -6.78
C PHE A 353 21.91 9.31 -5.56
N PRO A 354 23.23 9.60 -5.71
CA PRO A 354 24.23 9.36 -4.66
C PRO A 354 24.06 10.22 -3.42
N THR A 355 23.51 11.43 -3.56
CA THR A 355 23.18 12.31 -2.44
C THR A 355 21.76 12.01 -1.96
N GLU A 356 21.54 11.99 -0.65
CA GLU A 356 20.20 11.75 -0.11
C GLU A 356 19.23 12.90 -0.43
N THR A 357 19.73 14.11 -0.68
CA THR A 357 18.96 15.32 -0.97
C THR A 357 19.21 15.87 -2.37
N ILE A 358 18.19 16.52 -2.94
CA ILE A 358 18.31 17.34 -4.15
C ILE A 358 18.69 18.74 -3.67
N THR A 359 19.79 19.29 -4.19
CA THR A 359 20.34 20.56 -3.72
C THR A 359 19.69 21.76 -4.42
N SER A 360 19.84 22.95 -3.83
CA SER A 360 19.35 24.20 -4.42
C SER A 360 20.01 24.45 -5.78
N GLY A 361 19.20 24.88 -6.76
CA GLY A 361 19.59 25.12 -8.15
C GLY A 361 19.54 23.88 -9.05
N GLN A 362 19.38 22.68 -8.48
CA GLN A 362 19.43 21.45 -9.25
C GLN A 362 18.18 21.24 -10.09
N HIS A 363 18.39 20.80 -11.34
CA HIS A 363 17.33 20.45 -12.26
C HIS A 363 16.98 18.97 -12.14
N VAL A 364 15.72 18.64 -12.32
CA VAL A 364 15.21 17.26 -12.22
C VAL A 364 14.24 16.98 -13.36
N LEU A 365 14.41 15.83 -14.01
CA LEU A 365 13.39 15.25 -14.86
C LEU A 365 12.61 14.20 -14.06
N SER A 366 11.29 14.29 -14.09
CA SER A 366 10.39 13.24 -13.62
C SER A 366 9.60 12.70 -14.81
N TYR A 367 9.39 11.40 -14.83
CA TYR A 367 8.59 10.73 -15.84
C TYR A 367 7.75 9.67 -15.14
N ALA A 368 6.44 9.79 -15.29
CA ALA A 368 5.47 8.97 -14.58
C ALA A 368 4.54 8.28 -15.58
N LEU A 369 4.15 7.04 -15.27
CA LEU A 369 3.23 6.24 -16.05
C LEU A 369 1.95 6.03 -15.23
N ILE A 370 0.99 6.94 -15.35
CA ILE A 370 -0.26 6.87 -14.58
C ILE A 370 -1.09 5.69 -15.09
N PRO A 371 -1.41 4.67 -14.26
CA PRO A 371 -2.27 3.58 -14.69
C PRO A 371 -3.71 4.09 -14.80
N VAL A 372 -4.22 4.22 -16.02
CA VAL A 372 -5.63 4.57 -16.24
C VAL A 372 -6.44 3.29 -16.06
N PRO A 373 -7.34 3.21 -15.08
CA PRO A 373 -8.07 1.98 -14.85
C PRO A 373 -8.87 1.53 -16.07
N ILE A 374 -8.95 0.22 -16.24
CA ILE A 374 -9.86 -0.37 -17.22
C ILE A 374 -11.32 -0.05 -16.83
N GLY A 375 -12.14 0.25 -17.83
CA GLY A 375 -13.54 0.62 -17.61
C GLY A 375 -13.74 2.06 -17.12
N THR A 376 -12.68 2.88 -17.12
CA THR A 376 -12.81 4.34 -16.99
C THR A 376 -13.65 4.87 -18.15
N LEU A 377 -14.67 5.65 -17.82
CA LEU A 377 -15.61 6.18 -18.79
C LEU A 377 -14.92 7.13 -19.77
N PRO A 378 -15.25 7.07 -21.08
CA PRO A 378 -14.76 8.05 -22.02
C PRO A 378 -15.25 9.46 -21.70
N GLY A 379 -14.45 10.47 -22.05
CA GLY A 379 -14.80 11.89 -21.89
C GLY A 379 -13.61 12.76 -21.50
N ASP A 380 -13.90 13.99 -21.12
CA ASP A 380 -12.88 14.97 -20.75
C ASP A 380 -12.50 14.87 -19.26
N TYR A 381 -11.20 14.82 -19.02
CA TYR A 381 -10.57 14.76 -17.70
C TYR A 381 -9.56 15.89 -17.57
N ARG A 382 -9.21 16.23 -16.33
CA ARG A 382 -8.12 17.15 -16.01
C ARG A 382 -6.95 16.40 -15.42
N LEU A 383 -5.76 16.62 -15.97
CA LEU A 383 -4.51 16.20 -15.36
C LEU A 383 -4.11 17.23 -14.31
N GLN A 384 -4.08 16.81 -13.05
CA GLN A 384 -3.72 17.62 -11.91
C GLN A 384 -2.40 17.17 -11.30
N LEU A 385 -1.69 18.14 -10.71
CA LEU A 385 -0.42 17.96 -10.04
C LEU A 385 -0.50 18.49 -8.62
N VAL A 386 -0.04 17.69 -7.66
CA VAL A 386 0.09 18.03 -6.25
C VAL A 386 1.47 17.61 -5.76
N THR A 387 2.13 18.45 -4.97
CA THR A 387 3.43 18.11 -4.36
C THR A 387 3.33 18.12 -2.84
N TYR A 388 3.98 17.18 -2.18
CA TYR A 388 4.02 17.13 -0.71
C TYR A 388 5.23 16.37 -0.19
N ALA A 389 5.58 16.62 1.08
CA ALA A 389 6.48 15.76 1.86
C ALA A 389 5.73 15.00 2.98
N ASP A 390 4.54 15.49 3.34
CA ASP A 390 3.58 14.87 4.25
C ASP A 390 2.22 14.92 3.53
N VAL A 391 1.60 13.76 3.31
CA VAL A 391 0.35 13.60 2.57
C VAL A 391 -0.76 14.49 3.13
N ASN A 392 -0.75 14.74 4.44
CA ASN A 392 -1.77 15.57 5.10
C ASN A 392 -1.56 17.08 4.91
N ARG A 393 -0.40 17.50 4.38
CA ARG A 393 -0.02 18.91 4.24
C ARG A 393 0.60 19.15 2.86
N PRO A 394 -0.23 19.22 1.80
CA PRO A 394 0.25 19.53 0.47
C PRO A 394 0.91 20.91 0.42
N TRP A 395 1.97 21.01 -0.39
CA TRP A 395 2.64 22.28 -0.64
C TRP A 395 1.72 23.18 -1.47
N ARG A 396 1.69 24.45 -1.12
CA ARG A 396 0.84 25.44 -1.79
C ARG A 396 1.63 26.20 -2.84
N LEU A 397 0.94 26.57 -3.91
CA LEU A 397 1.37 27.50 -4.93
C LEU A 397 1.33 28.94 -4.42
N ALA A 398 1.89 29.87 -5.17
CA ALA A 398 1.92 31.30 -4.82
C ALA A 398 0.52 31.93 -4.66
N ASP A 399 -0.49 31.39 -5.34
CA ASP A 399 -1.90 31.77 -5.21
C ASP A 399 -2.61 31.13 -4.01
N GLY A 400 -1.90 30.31 -3.22
CA GLY A 400 -2.40 29.57 -2.09
C GLY A 400 -3.09 28.24 -2.44
N SER A 401 -3.27 27.90 -3.73
CA SER A 401 -3.87 26.62 -4.13
C SER A 401 -2.92 25.44 -3.84
N PRO A 402 -3.43 24.25 -3.45
CA PRO A 402 -2.59 23.06 -3.26
C PRO A 402 -2.52 22.17 -4.51
N VAL A 403 -3.17 22.57 -5.61
CA VAL A 403 -3.34 21.77 -6.82
C VAL A 403 -3.06 22.65 -8.04
N LEU A 404 -2.23 22.17 -8.95
CA LEU A 404 -2.02 22.76 -10.27
C LEU A 404 -2.74 21.94 -11.33
N ASP A 405 -3.67 22.55 -12.06
CA ASP A 405 -4.26 21.96 -13.27
C ASP A 405 -3.24 22.09 -14.42
N LEU A 406 -2.72 20.97 -14.93
CA LEU A 406 -1.72 20.97 -16.01
C LEU A 406 -2.37 21.14 -17.38
N LYS A 407 -3.32 20.26 -17.72
CA LYS A 407 -4.03 20.28 -19.01
C LYS A 407 -5.27 19.37 -19.02
N PRO A 408 -6.22 19.59 -19.94
CA PRO A 408 -7.26 18.60 -20.24
C PRO A 408 -6.66 17.36 -20.93
N VAL A 409 -7.29 16.21 -20.67
CA VAL A 409 -6.97 14.89 -21.24
C VAL A 409 -8.29 14.21 -21.61
N GLU A 410 -8.43 13.79 -22.86
CA GLU A 410 -9.58 13.00 -23.31
C GLU A 410 -9.31 11.52 -23.05
N ILE A 411 -10.17 10.85 -22.27
CA ILE A 411 -10.11 9.40 -22.11
C ILE A 411 -10.95 8.73 -23.19
N VAL A 412 -10.36 7.74 -23.85
CA VAL A 412 -11.00 6.92 -24.90
C VAL A 412 -11.10 5.45 -24.48
N SER A 413 -12.05 4.73 -25.08
CA SER A 413 -12.18 3.28 -24.86
C SER A 413 -11.02 2.51 -25.48
N PRO A 414 -10.56 1.42 -24.84
CA PRO A 414 -9.53 0.57 -25.42
C PRO A 414 -10.07 -0.22 -26.61
N ASN A 415 -9.15 -0.65 -27.47
CA ASN A 415 -9.45 -1.63 -28.51
C ASN A 415 -9.72 -2.98 -27.85
N ALA A 416 -10.86 -3.62 -28.14
CA ALA A 416 -11.33 -4.82 -27.43
C ALA A 416 -10.37 -6.02 -27.46
N ASN A 417 -9.43 -6.05 -28.41
CA ASN A 417 -8.46 -7.14 -28.56
C ASN A 417 -7.18 -6.98 -27.72
N ASP A 418 -6.93 -5.80 -27.15
CA ASP A 418 -5.65 -5.43 -26.52
C ASP A 418 -5.79 -5.24 -24.99
N VAL A 419 -6.75 -5.91 -24.36
CA VAL A 419 -7.17 -5.60 -22.99
C VAL A 419 -6.97 -6.78 -22.05
N ASP A 420 -6.00 -6.65 -21.15
CA ASP A 420 -5.82 -7.56 -20.02
C ASP A 420 -6.67 -7.11 -18.83
N VAL A 421 -7.60 -7.97 -18.41
CA VAL A 421 -8.36 -7.76 -17.17
C VAL A 421 -7.41 -7.87 -15.97
N PRO A 422 -7.41 -6.90 -15.04
CA PRO A 422 -6.51 -6.89 -13.90
C PRO A 422 -6.52 -8.21 -13.12
N VAL A 423 -5.33 -8.71 -12.78
CA VAL A 423 -5.13 -10.03 -12.14
C VAL A 423 -5.86 -10.16 -10.79
N TYR A 424 -6.10 -9.04 -10.11
CA TYR A 424 -6.80 -9.04 -8.82
C TYR A 424 -8.32 -9.23 -8.96
N LEU A 425 -8.89 -9.07 -10.15
CA LEU A 425 -10.30 -9.35 -10.42
C LEU A 425 -10.46 -10.84 -10.73
N LYS A 426 -11.45 -11.47 -10.10
CA LYS A 426 -11.88 -12.84 -10.44
C LYS A 426 -12.59 -12.81 -11.80
N GLN A 427 -12.03 -13.48 -12.79
CA GLN A 427 -12.49 -13.42 -14.18
C GLN A 427 -13.69 -14.35 -14.45
N THR A 428 -14.68 -13.90 -15.23
CA THR A 428 -15.95 -14.62 -15.45
C THR A 428 -16.42 -14.64 -16.93
N PHE A 429 -15.53 -14.94 -17.87
CA PHE A 429 -15.82 -14.89 -19.32
C PHE A 429 -16.81 -15.93 -19.89
N THR A 430 -17.32 -16.85 -19.09
CA THR A 430 -18.10 -17.99 -19.60
C THR A 430 -19.59 -17.73 -19.75
N HIS A 431 -20.09 -16.61 -19.19
CA HIS A 431 -21.50 -16.28 -19.15
C HIS A 431 -21.77 -14.89 -19.74
N ASP A 432 -22.92 -14.73 -20.38
CA ASP A 432 -23.40 -13.44 -20.87
C ASP A 432 -24.89 -13.27 -20.59
N PHE A 433 -25.34 -12.02 -20.54
CA PHE A 433 -26.75 -11.64 -20.44
C PHE A 433 -27.25 -11.22 -21.82
N ASN A 434 -28.16 -12.01 -22.38
CA ASN A 434 -28.80 -11.83 -23.70
C ASN A 434 -27.83 -11.66 -24.90
N GLY A 435 -26.54 -11.97 -24.72
CA GLY A 435 -25.48 -11.74 -25.70
C GLY A 435 -25.04 -10.31 -25.83
N GLU A 436 -25.38 -9.49 -24.84
CA GLU A 436 -25.16 -8.05 -24.83
C GLU A 436 -24.09 -7.67 -23.84
N ILE A 437 -24.15 -8.23 -22.64
CA ILE A 437 -23.32 -7.83 -21.51
C ILE A 437 -22.72 -9.08 -20.89
N THR A 438 -21.42 -9.04 -20.58
CA THR A 438 -20.75 -10.08 -19.79
C THR A 438 -20.04 -9.45 -18.60
N LEU A 439 -19.95 -10.19 -17.50
CA LEU A 439 -19.10 -9.81 -16.38
C LEU A 439 -17.68 -10.28 -16.72
N ALA A 440 -16.78 -9.35 -17.04
CA ALA A 440 -15.39 -9.66 -17.35
C ALA A 440 -14.62 -10.06 -16.08
N GLY A 441 -14.90 -9.38 -14.97
CA GLY A 441 -14.44 -9.82 -13.66
C GLY A 441 -15.04 -9.04 -12.50
N TYR A 442 -14.80 -9.51 -11.28
CA TYR A 442 -15.30 -8.88 -10.07
C TYR A 442 -14.35 -9.10 -8.89
N ASN A 443 -14.46 -8.29 -7.84
CA ASN A 443 -13.75 -8.53 -6.59
C ASN A 443 -14.53 -7.99 -5.38
N TYR A 444 -14.41 -8.68 -4.25
CA TYR A 444 -14.92 -8.20 -2.97
C TYR A 444 -13.83 -7.40 -2.24
N SER A 445 -14.21 -6.34 -1.54
CA SER A 445 -13.29 -5.58 -0.70
C SER A 445 -12.79 -6.37 0.51
N VAL A 446 -13.49 -7.45 0.87
CA VAL A 446 -13.18 -8.34 2.00
C VAL A 446 -13.51 -9.79 1.63
N SER A 447 -12.84 -10.75 2.28
CA SER A 447 -13.22 -12.17 2.26
C SER A 447 -14.09 -12.58 3.45
N ARG A 448 -14.11 -11.77 4.51
CA ARG A 448 -14.90 -11.95 5.73
C ARG A 448 -15.57 -10.64 6.11
N VAL A 449 -16.83 -10.70 6.50
CA VAL A 449 -17.62 -9.53 6.85
C VAL A 449 -18.39 -9.79 8.14
N SER A 450 -18.30 -8.87 9.10
CA SER A 450 -19.10 -8.98 10.33
C SER A 450 -20.56 -8.60 10.06
N GLN A 451 -21.49 -9.24 10.77
CA GLN A 451 -22.90 -8.84 10.78
C GLN A 451 -23.07 -7.32 10.96
N GLY A 452 -23.93 -6.71 10.15
CA GLY A 452 -24.19 -5.28 10.19
C GLY A 452 -23.17 -4.39 9.52
N LYS A 453 -22.04 -4.93 9.04
CA LYS A 453 -21.03 -4.14 8.34
C LYS A 453 -21.23 -4.20 6.83
N GLY A 454 -20.77 -3.14 6.18
CA GLY A 454 -20.74 -3.05 4.73
C GLY A 454 -19.48 -3.64 4.13
N PHE A 455 -19.59 -4.09 2.89
CA PHE A 455 -18.46 -4.43 2.03
C PHE A 455 -18.70 -3.89 0.61
N GLY A 456 -17.60 -3.58 -0.08
CA GLY A 456 -17.62 -3.17 -1.47
C GLY A 456 -17.52 -4.38 -2.39
N LEU A 457 -18.23 -4.33 -3.49
CA LEU A 457 -18.16 -5.27 -4.59
C LEU A 457 -17.86 -4.49 -5.86
N GLU A 458 -16.66 -4.68 -6.40
CA GLU A 458 -16.22 -4.09 -7.65
C GLU A 458 -16.58 -5.04 -8.80
N PHE A 459 -17.10 -4.47 -9.89
CA PHE A 459 -17.39 -5.20 -11.11
C PHE A 459 -16.71 -4.54 -12.30
N LEU A 460 -16.31 -5.37 -13.25
CA LEU A 460 -15.92 -4.95 -14.58
C LEU A 460 -16.83 -5.63 -15.59
N TRP A 461 -17.72 -4.86 -16.19
CA TRP A 461 -18.61 -5.30 -17.27
C TRP A 461 -17.96 -5.10 -18.63
N GLN A 462 -18.33 -5.93 -19.60
CA GLN A 462 -17.98 -5.75 -21.00
C GLN A 462 -19.25 -5.83 -21.87
N ALA A 463 -19.43 -4.84 -22.74
CA ALA A 463 -20.46 -4.88 -23.76
C ALA A 463 -19.99 -5.75 -24.93
N LEU A 464 -20.67 -6.86 -25.20
CA LEU A 464 -20.42 -7.73 -26.36
C LEU A 464 -20.99 -7.14 -27.65
N LYS A 465 -22.16 -6.50 -27.54
CA LYS A 465 -22.78 -5.65 -28.56
C LYS A 465 -23.46 -4.48 -27.86
N LYS A 466 -23.91 -3.47 -28.62
CA LYS A 466 -24.70 -2.37 -28.07
C LYS A 466 -25.99 -2.92 -27.42
N PRO A 467 -26.22 -2.69 -26.12
CA PRO A 467 -27.46 -3.07 -25.44
C PRO A 467 -28.69 -2.39 -26.07
N GLU A 468 -29.83 -3.10 -26.07
CA GLU A 468 -31.06 -2.62 -26.70
C GLU A 468 -31.79 -1.57 -25.86
N ASP A 469 -31.81 -1.75 -24.53
CA ASP A 469 -32.44 -0.83 -23.57
C ASP A 469 -31.46 -0.37 -22.47
N ASN A 470 -31.94 0.57 -21.65
CA ASN A 470 -31.30 0.92 -20.38
C ASN A 470 -31.76 -0.05 -19.28
N TYR A 471 -30.94 -1.06 -19.04
CA TYR A 471 -31.11 -2.05 -17.99
C TYR A 471 -30.69 -1.54 -16.61
N THR A 472 -31.37 -2.06 -15.57
CA THR A 472 -31.03 -1.88 -14.16
C THR A 472 -30.31 -3.12 -13.64
N LEU A 473 -29.20 -2.95 -12.94
CA LEU A 473 -28.49 -4.05 -12.29
C LEU A 473 -29.17 -4.36 -10.95
N LEU A 474 -29.63 -5.59 -10.78
CA LEU A 474 -30.15 -6.11 -9.53
C LEU A 474 -29.04 -6.91 -8.82
N VAL A 475 -28.69 -6.48 -7.61
CA VAL A 475 -27.69 -7.14 -6.77
C VAL A 475 -28.39 -7.68 -5.53
N GLU A 476 -28.41 -9.00 -5.39
CA GLU A 476 -29.04 -9.69 -4.26
C GLU A 476 -27.98 -10.37 -3.40
N ALA A 477 -28.07 -10.18 -2.09
CA ALA A 477 -27.29 -10.94 -1.12
C ALA A 477 -28.16 -12.07 -0.56
N LEU A 478 -27.66 -13.30 -0.61
CA LEU A 478 -28.38 -14.52 -0.29
C LEU A 478 -27.70 -15.26 0.85
N ASP A 479 -28.48 -15.95 1.68
CA ASP A 479 -27.95 -16.95 2.62
C ASP A 479 -27.57 -18.27 1.91
N ALA A 480 -26.96 -19.19 2.64
CA ALA A 480 -26.59 -20.52 2.13
C ALA A 480 -27.78 -21.39 1.69
N ASN A 481 -29.01 -21.05 2.07
CA ASN A 481 -30.22 -21.75 1.62
C ASN A 481 -30.84 -21.09 0.38
N GLY A 482 -30.27 -19.98 -0.10
CA GLY A 482 -30.77 -19.20 -1.23
C GLY A 482 -31.87 -18.19 -0.87
N ASN A 483 -32.10 -17.93 0.41
CA ASN A 483 -33.03 -16.88 0.85
C ASN A 483 -32.39 -15.50 0.62
N VAL A 484 -33.16 -14.57 0.06
CA VAL A 484 -32.71 -13.19 -0.15
C VAL A 484 -32.66 -12.45 1.19
N LEU A 485 -31.46 -12.11 1.63
CA LEU A 485 -31.21 -11.29 2.82
C LEU A 485 -31.32 -9.79 2.48
N ARG A 486 -30.86 -9.41 1.29
CA ARG A 486 -30.85 -8.03 0.81
C ARG A 486 -30.98 -8.00 -0.71
N SER A 487 -31.65 -6.97 -1.23
CA SER A 487 -31.76 -6.72 -2.67
C SER A 487 -31.61 -5.23 -2.92
N ASP A 488 -30.73 -4.85 -3.85
CA ASP A 488 -30.48 -3.48 -4.25
C ASP A 488 -30.50 -3.36 -5.78
N GLU A 489 -31.23 -2.37 -6.28
CA GLU A 489 -31.29 -2.01 -7.69
C GLU A 489 -30.37 -0.83 -7.98
N LEU A 490 -29.46 -0.99 -8.93
CA LEU A 490 -28.40 -0.04 -9.25
C LEU A 490 -28.48 0.38 -10.72
N GLN A 491 -28.38 1.68 -10.95
CA GLN A 491 -28.10 2.22 -12.28
C GLN A 491 -26.58 2.15 -12.52
N PRO A 492 -26.12 1.70 -13.71
CA PRO A 492 -24.69 1.51 -13.91
C PRO A 492 -23.90 2.80 -13.73
N VAL A 493 -22.83 2.74 -12.93
CA VAL A 493 -21.98 3.88 -12.54
C VAL A 493 -22.82 5.03 -11.94
N GLY A 494 -23.82 4.68 -11.13
CA GLY A 494 -24.76 5.65 -10.54
C GLY A 494 -25.60 6.41 -11.57
N GLY A 495 -25.85 5.81 -12.74
CA GLY A 495 -26.62 6.41 -13.85
C GLY A 495 -25.80 7.22 -14.84
N LYS A 496 -24.48 7.31 -14.67
CA LYS A 496 -23.58 8.04 -15.58
C LYS A 496 -23.26 7.28 -16.86
N ALA A 497 -23.45 5.97 -16.86
CA ALA A 497 -23.21 5.11 -18.02
C ALA A 497 -24.40 4.16 -18.23
N PRO A 498 -25.59 4.68 -18.58
CA PRO A 498 -26.75 3.82 -18.85
C PRO A 498 -26.42 2.81 -19.98
N THR A 499 -26.88 1.57 -19.86
CA THR A 499 -26.46 0.48 -20.77
C THR A 499 -26.75 0.75 -22.25
N GLY A 500 -27.79 1.50 -22.59
CA GLY A 500 -28.07 1.91 -23.98
C GLY A 500 -27.02 2.86 -24.59
N SER A 501 -26.14 3.46 -23.78
CA SER A 501 -25.00 4.26 -24.26
C SER A 501 -23.73 3.42 -24.51
N TRP A 502 -23.73 2.14 -24.14
CA TRP A 502 -22.54 1.29 -24.26
C TRP A 502 -22.29 0.91 -25.72
N VAL A 503 -21.02 0.84 -26.12
CA VAL A 503 -20.61 0.40 -27.45
C VAL A 503 -19.97 -0.99 -27.40
N ALA A 504 -20.03 -1.75 -28.51
CA ALA A 504 -19.46 -3.09 -28.57
C ALA A 504 -17.95 -3.07 -28.24
N GLY A 505 -17.52 -3.98 -27.38
CA GLY A 505 -16.16 -4.09 -26.84
C GLY A 505 -15.86 -3.20 -25.65
N GLN A 506 -16.74 -2.26 -25.29
CA GLN A 506 -16.50 -1.31 -24.19
C GLN A 506 -16.51 -2.02 -22.83
N PHE A 507 -15.52 -1.70 -22.01
CA PHE A 507 -15.49 -2.07 -20.60
C PHE A 507 -16.09 -0.96 -19.74
N ILE A 508 -16.83 -1.34 -18.70
CA ILE A 508 -17.44 -0.43 -17.73
C ILE A 508 -17.11 -0.93 -16.33
N ARG A 509 -16.37 -0.11 -15.58
CA ARG A 509 -16.08 -0.37 -14.17
C ARG A 509 -17.21 0.20 -13.33
N ASP A 510 -17.72 -0.61 -12.41
CA ASP A 510 -18.80 -0.24 -11.50
C ASP A 510 -18.56 -0.81 -10.10
N GLN A 511 -19.33 -0.34 -9.12
CA GLN A 511 -19.24 -0.81 -7.74
C GLN A 511 -20.59 -0.81 -7.02
N ALA A 512 -20.80 -1.81 -6.18
CA ALA A 512 -21.90 -1.88 -5.23
C ALA A 512 -21.37 -1.87 -3.80
N ASN A 513 -21.99 -1.10 -2.91
CA ASN A 513 -21.75 -1.19 -1.47
C ASN A 513 -22.93 -1.93 -0.84
N LEU A 514 -22.67 -3.14 -0.35
CA LEU A 514 -23.67 -4.00 0.25
C LEU A 514 -23.48 -4.00 1.77
N VAL A 515 -24.57 -4.15 2.52
CA VAL A 515 -24.54 -4.29 3.97
C VAL A 515 -25.11 -5.64 4.35
N VAL A 516 -24.38 -6.39 5.17
CA VAL A 516 -24.86 -7.67 5.70
C VAL A 516 -25.86 -7.39 6.83
N PRO A 517 -27.11 -7.89 6.77
CA PRO A 517 -28.06 -7.71 7.85
C PRO A 517 -27.55 -8.22 9.19
N ALA A 518 -27.98 -7.60 10.28
CA ALA A 518 -27.56 -7.95 11.62
C ALA A 518 -27.97 -9.39 12.02
N SER A 519 -29.08 -9.88 11.47
CA SER A 519 -29.62 -11.23 11.66
C SER A 519 -29.11 -12.26 10.66
N ALA A 520 -28.20 -11.89 9.74
CA ALA A 520 -27.67 -12.82 8.76
C ALA A 520 -26.97 -14.01 9.46
N PRO A 521 -27.24 -15.27 9.07
CA PRO A 521 -26.62 -16.42 9.71
C PRO A 521 -25.08 -16.36 9.62
N PRO A 522 -24.34 -16.44 10.74
CA PRO A 522 -22.88 -16.47 10.68
C PRO A 522 -22.37 -17.82 10.20
N GLY A 523 -21.17 -17.84 9.63
CA GLY A 523 -20.51 -19.06 9.18
C GLY A 523 -19.60 -18.90 7.97
N GLU A 524 -18.82 -19.94 7.70
CA GLU A 524 -18.12 -20.09 6.43
C GLU A 524 -19.13 -20.31 5.29
N ASP A 525 -18.86 -19.71 4.13
CA ASP A 525 -19.73 -19.74 2.96
C ASP A 525 -21.20 -19.39 3.23
N ALA A 526 -21.43 -18.44 4.14
CA ALA A 526 -22.76 -18.08 4.62
C ALA A 526 -23.47 -17.01 3.77
N LEU A 527 -22.72 -16.26 2.96
CA LEU A 527 -23.25 -15.19 2.11
C LEU A 527 -22.88 -15.42 0.65
N TYR A 528 -23.86 -15.37 -0.24
CA TYR A 528 -23.67 -15.39 -1.69
C TYR A 528 -24.18 -14.09 -2.30
N VAL A 529 -23.57 -13.65 -3.39
CA VAL A 529 -24.08 -12.51 -4.17
C VAL A 529 -24.58 -12.99 -5.52
N ARG A 530 -25.82 -12.62 -5.84
CA ARG A 530 -26.47 -12.90 -7.11
C ARG A 530 -26.66 -11.63 -7.91
N LEU A 531 -26.29 -11.68 -9.19
CA LEU A 531 -26.42 -10.58 -10.13
C LEU A 531 -27.44 -10.90 -11.20
N SER A 532 -28.36 -9.97 -11.45
CA SER A 532 -29.32 -10.03 -12.56
C SER A 532 -29.41 -8.68 -13.25
N TRP A 533 -29.77 -8.67 -14.53
CA TRP A 533 -30.10 -7.45 -15.27
C TRP A 533 -31.60 -7.39 -15.54
N LEU A 534 -32.23 -6.26 -15.22
CA LEU A 534 -33.65 -6.01 -15.41
C LEU A 534 -33.87 -5.06 -16.59
N ARG A 535 -34.85 -5.39 -17.43
CA ARG A 535 -35.38 -4.49 -18.46
C ARG A 535 -36.22 -3.37 -17.84
N PRO A 536 -36.52 -2.30 -18.61
CA PRO A 536 -37.44 -1.24 -18.15
C PRO A 536 -38.84 -1.73 -17.77
N ASP A 537 -39.28 -2.88 -18.30
CA ASP A 537 -40.56 -3.53 -17.94
C ASP A 537 -40.49 -4.41 -16.69
N GLY A 538 -39.31 -4.50 -16.04
CA GLY A 538 -39.05 -5.33 -14.86
C GLY A 538 -38.70 -6.79 -15.17
N SER A 539 -38.71 -7.21 -16.45
CA SER A 539 -38.33 -8.59 -16.81
C SER A 539 -36.81 -8.80 -16.75
N HIS A 540 -36.38 -9.99 -16.35
CA HIS A 540 -34.96 -10.32 -16.31
C HIS A 540 -34.39 -10.61 -17.71
N LEU A 541 -33.11 -10.28 -17.92
CA LEU A 541 -32.33 -10.78 -19.04
C LEU A 541 -31.98 -12.26 -18.84
N ASN A 542 -31.91 -12.99 -19.96
CA ASN A 542 -31.49 -14.39 -19.94
C ASN A 542 -29.97 -14.47 -19.73
N LEU A 543 -29.54 -15.17 -18.69
CA LEU A 543 -28.16 -15.62 -18.55
C LEU A 543 -27.93 -16.79 -19.51
N ARG A 544 -26.86 -16.70 -20.29
CA ARG A 544 -26.48 -17.70 -21.28
C ARG A 544 -25.07 -18.18 -21.00
N ARG A 545 -24.84 -19.46 -21.28
CA ARG A 545 -23.50 -20.04 -21.41
C ARG A 545 -23.33 -20.40 -22.88
N TRP A 546 -22.43 -19.71 -23.56
CA TRP A 546 -22.39 -19.71 -25.03
C TRP A 546 -23.74 -19.24 -25.61
N GLN A 547 -24.37 -20.03 -26.49
CA GLN A 547 -25.66 -19.70 -27.07
C GLN A 547 -26.87 -20.30 -26.31
N ILE A 548 -26.64 -20.97 -25.18
CA ILE A 548 -27.69 -21.71 -24.45
C ILE A 548 -28.14 -20.89 -23.24
N PRO A 549 -29.43 -20.53 -23.12
CA PRO A 549 -29.99 -19.95 -21.89
C PRO A 549 -29.94 -20.96 -20.74
N ILE A 550 -29.39 -20.55 -19.60
CA ILE A 550 -29.23 -21.39 -18.40
C ILE A 550 -29.97 -20.86 -17.18
N GLY A 551 -30.52 -19.65 -17.25
CA GLY A 551 -31.19 -18.97 -16.15
C GLY A 551 -31.32 -17.48 -16.43
N SER A 552 -31.50 -16.69 -15.38
CA SER A 552 -31.63 -15.23 -15.46
C SER A 552 -30.68 -14.47 -14.53
N SER A 553 -29.85 -15.19 -13.77
CA SER A 553 -29.01 -14.63 -12.73
C SER A 553 -27.68 -15.37 -12.62
N LEU A 554 -26.62 -14.64 -12.27
CA LEU A 554 -25.27 -15.16 -12.05
C LEU A 554 -24.93 -15.10 -10.56
N ASP A 555 -24.65 -16.26 -9.96
CA ASP A 555 -24.22 -16.35 -8.56
C ASP A 555 -22.68 -16.29 -8.49
N LEU A 556 -22.16 -15.43 -7.63
CA LEU A 556 -20.74 -15.20 -7.38
C LEU A 556 -20.23 -16.07 -6.22
N ASP A 557 -18.91 -16.03 -5.99
CA ASP A 557 -18.28 -16.73 -4.87
C ASP A 557 -18.83 -16.27 -3.52
N SER A 558 -18.81 -17.19 -2.56
CA SER A 558 -19.28 -16.98 -1.20
C SER A 558 -18.32 -16.13 -0.35
N LEU A 559 -18.88 -15.54 0.71
CA LEU A 559 -18.17 -14.82 1.76
C LEU A 559 -18.46 -15.45 3.13
N THR A 560 -17.50 -15.34 4.04
CA THR A 560 -17.69 -15.71 5.45
C THR A 560 -18.40 -14.58 6.20
N ILE A 561 -19.46 -14.90 6.93
CA ILE A 561 -20.10 -13.98 7.87
C ILE A 561 -19.55 -14.23 9.28
N GLU A 562 -18.97 -13.20 9.88
CA GLU A 562 -18.54 -13.21 11.28
C GLU A 562 -19.69 -12.72 12.18
N GLU A 563 -19.95 -13.45 13.25
CA GLU A 563 -20.93 -13.08 14.26
C GLU A 563 -20.47 -11.82 15.01
N LYS A 564 -21.41 -10.93 15.35
CA LYS A 564 -21.12 -9.86 16.30
C LYS A 564 -21.12 -10.44 17.72
N GLU A 565 -19.93 -10.57 18.29
CA GLU A 565 -19.74 -10.99 19.68
C GLU A 565 -20.21 -9.90 20.68
N ASP A 566 -20.49 -10.33 21.92
CA ASP A 566 -20.81 -9.45 23.07
C ASP A 566 -22.06 -8.56 22.92
N ARG A 567 -23.14 -9.07 22.31
CA ARG A 567 -24.44 -8.36 22.30
C ARG A 567 -25.00 -8.27 23.73
N VAL A 568 -25.38 -7.07 24.14
CA VAL A 568 -25.99 -6.77 25.44
C VAL A 568 -27.48 -6.51 25.24
N PHE A 569 -28.34 -7.09 26.09
CA PHE A 569 -29.80 -6.92 26.02
C PHE A 569 -30.40 -6.38 27.32
N ASP A 570 -29.67 -6.53 28.43
CA ASP A 570 -30.10 -6.03 29.72
C ASP A 570 -29.60 -4.60 29.90
N PRO A 571 -30.48 -3.62 30.19
CA PRO A 571 -30.05 -2.24 30.40
C PRO A 571 -29.18 -2.14 31.65
N PRO A 572 -28.30 -1.12 31.72
CA PRO A 572 -27.56 -0.85 32.94
C PRO A 572 -28.51 -0.68 34.13
N SER A 573 -28.15 -1.24 35.28
CA SER A 573 -29.01 -1.29 36.47
C SER A 573 -29.28 0.09 37.09
N GLN A 574 -28.43 1.06 36.80
CA GLN A 574 -28.58 2.47 37.13
C GLN A 574 -28.05 3.31 35.97
N MET A 575 -28.77 4.38 35.64
CA MET A 575 -28.34 5.46 34.74
C MET A 575 -28.49 6.77 35.50
N ASP A 576 -27.58 7.73 35.31
CA ASP A 576 -27.67 9.04 35.96
C ASP A 576 -28.98 9.76 35.53
N PHE A 577 -29.32 9.66 34.24
CA PHE A 577 -30.53 10.24 33.65
C PHE A 577 -31.30 9.25 32.79
N THR A 578 -32.59 9.09 33.08
CA THR A 578 -33.53 8.31 32.25
C THR A 578 -34.28 9.24 31.30
N VAL A 579 -34.40 8.85 30.03
CA VAL A 579 -35.00 9.70 28.98
C VAL A 579 -36.15 8.98 28.25
N GLU A 580 -35.99 7.71 27.87
CA GLU A 580 -37.01 6.90 27.17
C GLU A 580 -37.55 7.51 25.85
N ALA A 581 -36.70 8.20 25.08
CA ALA A 581 -37.11 8.83 23.82
C ALA A 581 -37.08 7.85 22.64
N ASN A 582 -38.19 7.71 21.93
CA ASN A 582 -38.31 6.86 20.74
C ASN A 582 -38.00 7.66 19.46
N LEU A 583 -36.99 7.23 18.70
CA LEU A 583 -36.60 7.79 17.41
C LEU A 583 -37.14 6.89 16.29
N ASP A 584 -38.19 7.38 15.61
CA ASP A 584 -38.82 6.77 14.43
C ASP A 584 -39.26 5.30 14.58
N ASN A 585 -39.51 4.83 15.81
CA ASN A 585 -39.73 3.42 16.14
C ASN A 585 -38.58 2.49 15.74
N LYS A 586 -37.38 3.05 15.51
CA LYS A 586 -36.19 2.29 15.12
C LYS A 586 -35.26 2.07 16.29
N VAL A 587 -35.09 3.11 17.10
CA VAL A 587 -34.16 3.13 18.23
C VAL A 587 -34.75 3.96 19.34
N LYS A 588 -34.51 3.55 20.57
CA LYS A 588 -34.88 4.27 21.78
C LYS A 588 -33.62 4.73 22.51
N LEU A 589 -33.59 5.98 22.93
CA LEU A 589 -32.64 6.47 23.92
C LEU A 589 -33.17 6.14 25.31
N LEU A 590 -32.52 5.20 26.01
CA LEU A 590 -32.89 4.82 27.38
C LEU A 590 -32.51 5.91 28.36
N GLY A 591 -31.27 6.38 28.28
CA GLY A 591 -30.69 7.31 29.24
C GLY A 591 -29.22 7.61 28.95
N TYR A 592 -28.55 8.30 29.86
CA TYR A 592 -27.13 8.60 29.76
C TYR A 592 -26.49 8.88 31.13
N ASP A 593 -25.16 8.68 31.18
CA ASP A 593 -24.30 9.00 32.32
C ASP A 593 -23.38 10.19 31.99
N THR A 594 -23.01 10.97 33.02
CA THR A 594 -22.06 12.09 32.85
C THR A 594 -21.22 12.34 34.11
N PRO A 595 -19.89 12.53 33.98
CA PRO A 595 -19.01 12.72 35.12
C PRO A 595 -19.09 14.13 35.74
N VAL A 596 -19.89 15.04 35.16
CA VAL A 596 -20.00 16.43 35.62
C VAL A 596 -20.95 16.51 36.84
N PRO A 597 -20.56 17.14 37.96
CA PRO A 597 -21.44 17.32 39.10
C PRO A 597 -22.64 18.20 38.74
N ILE A 598 -23.87 17.73 39.02
CA ILE A 598 -25.10 18.44 38.67
C ILE A 598 -25.75 18.96 39.94
N ALA A 599 -26.03 20.26 39.96
CA ALA A 599 -26.93 20.87 40.94
C ALA A 599 -28.37 20.71 40.42
N THR A 600 -29.14 19.77 40.97
CA THR A 600 -30.53 19.55 40.57
C THR A 600 -31.48 20.45 41.34
N ASN A 601 -32.20 21.34 40.65
CA ASN A 601 -33.33 22.08 41.23
C ASN A 601 -34.71 21.55 40.76
N SER A 602 -34.77 20.71 39.72
CA SER A 602 -35.95 19.89 39.34
C SER A 602 -35.61 18.86 38.24
N GLU A 603 -36.46 17.84 38.06
CA GLU A 603 -36.33 16.75 37.05
C GLU A 603 -36.22 17.23 35.58
N SER A 604 -36.43 18.51 35.29
CA SER A 604 -36.45 19.06 33.91
C SER A 604 -35.37 20.10 33.60
N ASP A 605 -34.57 20.52 34.59
CA ASP A 605 -33.51 21.51 34.40
C ASP A 605 -32.19 20.99 34.99
N LEU A 606 -31.47 20.23 34.15
CA LEU A 606 -30.05 19.97 34.34
C LEU A 606 -29.30 21.30 34.29
N GLN A 607 -28.55 21.64 35.35
CA GLN A 607 -27.53 22.69 35.36
C GLN A 607 -26.16 22.02 35.55
N LEU A 608 -25.46 21.81 34.44
CA LEU A 608 -24.10 21.27 34.43
C LEU A 608 -23.10 22.40 34.72
N HIS A 609 -22.47 22.37 35.90
CA HIS A 609 -21.38 23.29 36.25
C HIS A 609 -20.05 22.62 35.89
N LEU A 610 -19.35 23.14 34.89
CA LEU A 610 -18.02 22.63 34.51
C LEU A 610 -16.94 23.26 35.41
N PRO A 611 -16.19 22.49 36.21
CA PRO A 611 -15.05 23.03 36.94
C PRO A 611 -13.91 23.41 35.97
N GLU A 612 -13.18 24.48 36.33
CA GLU A 612 -12.07 25.15 35.62
C GLU A 612 -11.52 24.42 34.38
N CYS A 613 -11.88 24.97 33.22
CA CYS A 613 -11.44 24.55 31.89
C CYS A 613 -10.01 24.99 31.53
N GLN A 614 -9.27 25.56 32.47
CA GLN A 614 -7.95 26.13 32.23
C GLN A 614 -6.85 25.22 32.80
N THR A 615 -6.20 24.43 31.94
CA THR A 615 -4.90 23.71 32.09
C THR A 615 -4.89 22.21 31.76
N GLN A 616 -5.44 21.78 30.61
CA GLN A 616 -5.08 20.47 30.02
C GLN A 616 -4.60 20.60 28.56
N GLU A 617 -3.52 19.90 28.23
CA GLU A 617 -2.95 19.77 26.88
C GLU A 617 -3.94 19.23 25.81
N LYS A 618 -5.14 18.78 26.21
CA LYS A 618 -6.15 18.16 25.34
C LYS A 618 -7.36 19.04 24.99
N GLY A 619 -7.43 20.29 25.46
CA GLY A 619 -8.60 21.16 25.27
C GLY A 619 -9.80 20.78 26.14
N CYS A 620 -10.82 21.63 26.17
CA CYS A 620 -12.04 21.41 26.95
C CYS A 620 -13.06 20.55 26.25
N GLN A 621 -13.63 19.58 26.97
CA GLN A 621 -14.66 18.69 26.45
C GLN A 621 -15.64 18.25 27.53
N VAL A 622 -16.87 17.96 27.14
CA VAL A 622 -17.91 17.36 28.00
C VAL A 622 -18.13 15.91 27.58
N SER A 623 -17.95 14.99 28.51
CA SER A 623 -18.10 13.55 28.24
C SER A 623 -19.50 13.05 28.64
N PHE A 624 -20.06 12.18 27.79
CA PHE A 624 -21.33 11.50 28.00
C PHE A 624 -21.18 10.02 27.66
N GLU A 625 -21.96 9.16 28.31
CA GLU A 625 -22.17 7.79 27.87
C GLU A 625 -23.66 7.58 27.61
N PHE A 626 -24.06 7.49 26.34
CA PHE A 626 -25.46 7.29 25.97
C PHE A 626 -25.80 5.81 25.88
N TYR A 627 -27.02 5.45 26.29
CA TYR A 627 -27.53 4.08 26.19
C TYR A 627 -28.69 4.02 25.20
N TRP A 628 -28.47 3.31 24.11
CA TRP A 628 -29.46 3.13 23.05
C TRP A 628 -30.01 1.71 23.05
N GLN A 629 -31.31 1.55 22.90
CA GLN A 629 -31.95 0.26 22.65
C GLN A 629 -32.48 0.20 21.21
N ALA A 630 -32.11 -0.82 20.47
CA ALA A 630 -32.68 -1.07 19.14
C ALA A 630 -34.12 -1.56 19.27
N LEU A 631 -35.06 -0.92 18.56
CA LEU A 631 -36.46 -1.35 18.50
C LEU A 631 -36.74 -2.21 17.26
N SER A 632 -35.92 -2.07 16.23
CA SER A 632 -36.01 -2.81 14.98
C SER A 632 -34.64 -2.90 14.31
N GLU A 633 -34.45 -3.86 13.40
CA GLU A 633 -33.29 -3.85 12.52
C GLU A 633 -33.31 -2.65 11.58
N MET A 634 -32.14 -2.02 11.41
CA MET A 634 -32.00 -0.82 10.59
C MET A 634 -31.24 -1.13 9.30
N ALA A 635 -31.85 -0.90 8.15
CA ALA A 635 -31.20 -1.12 6.86
C ALA A 635 -30.20 0.00 6.45
N ARG A 636 -30.11 1.08 7.23
CA ARG A 636 -29.32 2.27 6.90
C ARG A 636 -28.41 2.65 8.08
N PRO A 637 -27.17 3.11 7.83
CA PRO A 637 -26.21 3.42 8.88
C PRO A 637 -26.38 4.86 9.40
N TYR A 638 -27.32 5.06 10.31
CA TYR A 638 -27.51 6.35 10.99
C TYR A 638 -26.30 6.74 11.87
N ARG A 639 -26.03 8.05 11.94
CA ARG A 639 -25.04 8.68 12.83
C ARG A 639 -25.75 9.40 13.97
N VAL A 640 -25.13 9.41 15.14
CA VAL A 640 -25.54 10.23 16.28
C VAL A 640 -24.98 11.63 16.10
N PHE A 641 -25.80 12.65 16.37
CA PHE A 641 -25.35 14.03 16.51
C PHE A 641 -25.63 14.54 17.92
N VAL A 642 -24.70 15.31 18.47
CA VAL A 642 -24.88 16.08 19.71
C VAL A 642 -24.56 17.53 19.41
N HIS A 643 -25.53 18.41 19.61
CA HIS A 643 -25.38 19.85 19.42
C HIS A 643 -25.57 20.60 20.73
N LEU A 644 -24.69 21.55 21.00
CA LEU A 644 -24.84 22.56 22.04
C LEU A 644 -25.30 23.86 21.38
N VAL A 645 -26.48 24.35 21.77
CA VAL A 645 -27.17 25.43 21.06
C VAL A 645 -27.47 26.58 22.01
N ASN A 646 -27.22 27.84 21.62
CA ASN A 646 -27.57 29.01 22.42
C ASN A 646 -29.08 29.33 22.34
N ASP A 647 -29.54 30.36 23.06
CA ASP A 647 -30.95 30.78 23.04
C ASP A 647 -31.41 31.33 21.67
N ASP A 648 -30.48 31.86 20.86
CA ASP A 648 -30.75 32.33 19.50
C ASP A 648 -30.89 31.17 18.47
N GLY A 649 -30.52 29.96 18.86
CA GLY A 649 -30.60 28.76 18.02
C GLY A 649 -29.32 28.41 17.27
N ASP A 650 -28.23 29.14 17.49
CA ASP A 650 -26.92 28.87 16.90
C ASP A 650 -26.23 27.69 17.57
N ILE A 651 -25.62 26.82 16.76
CA ILE A 651 -24.82 25.68 17.22
C ILE A 651 -23.43 26.19 17.60
N ILE A 652 -23.09 26.11 18.88
CA ILE A 652 -21.83 26.59 19.45
C ILE A 652 -20.78 25.47 19.51
N ALA A 653 -21.24 24.24 19.75
CA ALA A 653 -20.40 23.05 19.66
C ALA A 653 -21.24 21.90 19.09
N GLN A 654 -20.59 21.02 18.34
CA GLN A 654 -21.24 19.82 17.80
C GLN A 654 -20.27 18.66 17.68
N ARG A 655 -20.82 17.44 17.77
CA ARG A 655 -20.10 16.22 17.41
C ARG A 655 -21.04 15.19 16.79
N ASP A 656 -20.60 14.65 15.66
CA ASP A 656 -21.30 13.60 14.93
C ASP A 656 -20.43 12.35 14.85
N LYS A 657 -20.99 11.17 15.15
CA LYS A 657 -20.24 9.91 15.10
C LYS A 657 -21.09 8.71 14.69
N VAL A 658 -20.41 7.66 14.24
CA VAL A 658 -21.02 6.32 14.23
C VAL A 658 -21.20 5.89 15.69
N PRO A 659 -22.36 5.32 16.07
CA PRO A 659 -22.57 4.90 17.45
C PRO A 659 -21.54 3.90 17.99
N GLY A 660 -21.45 3.86 19.31
CA GLY A 660 -20.74 2.85 20.10
C GLY A 660 -19.29 3.18 20.41
N ILE A 661 -18.67 2.31 21.19
CA ILE A 661 -17.25 2.40 21.59
C ILE A 661 -16.36 2.43 20.34
N ARG A 662 -15.44 3.42 20.31
CA ARG A 662 -14.51 3.67 19.18
C ARG A 662 -15.20 3.92 17.83
N GLU A 663 -16.49 4.27 17.84
CA GLU A 663 -17.26 4.56 16.62
C GLU A 663 -17.38 3.35 15.68
N LYS A 664 -17.51 2.14 16.26
CA LYS A 664 -17.48 0.86 15.53
C LYS A 664 -18.79 0.07 15.53
N GLN A 665 -19.88 0.63 16.04
CA GLN A 665 -21.17 -0.06 16.10
C GLN A 665 -22.21 0.62 15.19
N PRO A 666 -22.09 0.48 13.86
CA PRO A 666 -23.08 1.03 12.95
C PRO A 666 -24.46 0.47 13.25
N THR A 667 -25.49 1.31 13.17
CA THR A 667 -26.90 0.94 13.45
C THR A 667 -27.39 -0.23 12.60
N THR A 668 -26.78 -0.47 11.44
CA THR A 668 -27.04 -1.63 10.58
C THR A 668 -26.71 -2.97 11.22
N GLY A 669 -25.89 -2.99 12.28
CA GLY A 669 -25.57 -4.20 13.04
C GLY A 669 -26.39 -4.43 14.29
N TRP A 670 -27.39 -3.59 14.54
CA TRP A 670 -28.21 -3.68 15.73
C TRP A 670 -29.39 -4.61 15.48
N ILE A 671 -29.64 -5.52 16.42
CA ILE A 671 -30.83 -6.38 16.42
C ILE A 671 -31.84 -5.89 17.48
N PRO A 672 -33.13 -6.22 17.35
CA PRO A 672 -34.14 -5.80 18.33
C PRO A 672 -33.73 -6.15 19.78
N ASP A 673 -34.05 -5.22 20.68
CA ASP A 673 -33.74 -5.24 22.11
C ASP A 673 -32.25 -5.14 22.48
N GLU A 674 -31.34 -5.09 21.50
CA GLU A 674 -29.92 -4.88 21.77
C GLU A 674 -29.65 -3.47 22.32
N ILE A 675 -28.77 -3.40 23.32
CA ILE A 675 -28.40 -2.19 24.03
C ILE A 675 -26.96 -1.81 23.72
N ILE A 676 -26.78 -0.58 23.28
CA ILE A 676 -25.51 -0.03 22.82
C ILE A 676 -25.09 1.10 23.75
N ALA A 677 -23.98 0.87 24.45
CA ALA A 677 -23.25 1.91 25.17
C ALA A 677 -22.43 2.75 24.17
N ASP A 678 -22.66 4.06 24.20
CA ASP A 678 -22.16 5.01 23.21
C ASP A 678 -21.45 6.19 23.88
N PRO A 679 -20.15 6.03 24.22
CA PRO A 679 -19.37 7.11 24.82
C PRO A 679 -19.06 8.21 23.80
N LEU A 680 -19.26 9.47 24.19
CA LEU A 680 -19.08 10.65 23.35
C LEU A 680 -18.45 11.79 24.14
N ASP A 681 -17.37 12.37 23.61
CA ASP A 681 -16.76 13.60 24.15
C ASP A 681 -17.11 14.79 23.23
N LEU A 682 -17.83 15.78 23.73
CA LEU A 682 -18.17 16.98 22.97
C LEU A 682 -17.07 18.05 23.20
N PRO A 683 -16.20 18.34 22.21
CA PRO A 683 -15.21 19.40 22.36
C PRO A 683 -15.88 20.76 22.43
N LEU A 684 -15.44 21.61 23.36
CA LEU A 684 -15.92 22.96 23.54
C LEU A 684 -14.91 23.97 22.97
N PRO A 685 -15.38 25.05 22.30
CA PRO A 685 -14.53 26.18 21.96
C PRO A 685 -13.89 26.81 23.21
N PRO A 686 -12.66 27.35 23.12
CA PRO A 686 -11.99 28.00 24.25
C PRO A 686 -12.64 29.35 24.65
N ASP A 687 -13.48 29.92 23.79
CA ASP A 687 -14.11 31.23 23.89
C ASP A 687 -15.64 31.16 24.06
N VAL A 688 -16.16 30.03 24.57
CA VAL A 688 -17.59 29.89 24.90
C VAL A 688 -18.00 31.01 25.87
N SER A 689 -18.94 31.84 25.44
CA SER A 689 -19.43 32.96 26.24
C SER A 689 -20.21 32.45 27.47
N PRO A 690 -20.16 33.15 28.61
CA PRO A 690 -21.07 32.87 29.71
C PRO A 690 -22.53 32.93 29.25
N GLY A 691 -23.35 31.98 29.69
CA GLY A 691 -24.73 31.87 29.25
C GLY A 691 -25.29 30.45 29.35
N ARG A 692 -26.58 30.33 29.04
CA ARG A 692 -27.31 29.06 29.01
C ARG A 692 -27.31 28.48 27.59
N TYR A 693 -27.02 27.19 27.50
CA TYR A 693 -26.99 26.46 26.23
C TYR A 693 -27.77 25.16 26.33
N THR A 694 -28.58 24.86 25.33
CA THR A 694 -29.39 23.64 25.27
C THR A 694 -28.62 22.51 24.58
N LEU A 695 -28.57 21.33 25.20
CA LEU A 695 -28.03 20.12 24.60
C LEU A 695 -29.11 19.38 23.80
N ARG A 696 -28.87 19.19 22.51
CA ARG A 696 -29.75 18.47 21.57
C ARG A 696 -29.05 17.22 21.07
N LEU A 697 -29.73 16.08 21.16
CA LEU A 697 -29.24 14.78 20.72
C LEU A 697 -30.21 14.17 19.71
N GLY A 698 -29.69 13.51 18.67
CA GLY A 698 -30.52 12.74 17.77
C GLY A 698 -29.72 11.86 16.83
N MET A 699 -30.40 11.29 15.84
CA MET A 699 -29.77 10.51 14.78
C MET A 699 -30.18 11.01 13.41
N TYR A 700 -29.28 10.88 12.43
CA TYR A 700 -29.54 11.24 11.04
C TYR A 700 -28.88 10.26 10.07
N LEU A 701 -29.36 10.26 8.83
CA LEU A 701 -28.78 9.48 7.75
C LEU A 701 -27.67 10.30 7.05
N PRO A 702 -26.39 9.92 7.08
CA PRO A 702 -25.33 10.66 6.38
C PRO A 702 -25.42 10.59 4.83
N PRO A 703 -24.78 11.52 4.10
CA PRO A 703 -24.00 12.66 4.60
C PRO A 703 -24.85 13.85 5.08
N ASP A 704 -25.98 14.15 4.43
CA ASP A 704 -26.90 15.27 4.77
C ASP A 704 -28.38 14.84 4.75
N GLY A 705 -28.63 13.55 5.02
CA GLY A 705 -29.96 12.95 4.97
C GLY A 705 -30.85 13.31 6.18
N PRO A 706 -32.10 12.81 6.18
CA PRO A 706 -33.08 13.18 7.18
C PRO A 706 -32.68 12.74 8.59
N ARG A 707 -33.04 13.56 9.57
CA ARG A 707 -33.01 13.21 10.99
C ARG A 707 -34.19 12.31 11.33
N LEU A 708 -33.98 11.38 12.26
CA LEU A 708 -35.05 10.54 12.77
C LEU A 708 -35.99 11.37 13.65
N PRO A 709 -37.31 11.37 13.37
CA PRO A 709 -38.27 12.06 14.22
C PRO A 709 -38.39 11.40 15.59
N ILE A 710 -38.58 12.21 16.63
CA ILE A 710 -38.97 11.75 17.96
C ILE A 710 -40.46 11.47 17.97
N MET A 711 -40.85 10.25 18.34
CA MET A 711 -42.22 9.78 18.29
C MET A 711 -42.89 9.89 19.66
N GLY A 712 -44.05 10.55 19.71
CA GLY A 712 -44.92 10.60 20.89
C GLY A 712 -45.78 9.35 21.06
N ILE A 713 -46.59 9.31 22.13
CA ILE A 713 -47.45 8.16 22.51
C ILE A 713 -48.41 7.74 21.39
N ASP A 714 -48.90 8.68 20.58
CA ASP A 714 -49.82 8.42 19.45
C ASP A 714 -49.09 8.25 18.10
N ASN A 715 -47.79 7.95 18.12
CA ASN A 715 -46.94 7.85 16.93
C ASN A 715 -46.91 9.13 16.06
N GLN A 716 -47.08 10.29 16.70
CA GLN A 716 -46.93 11.60 16.06
C GLN A 716 -45.50 12.12 16.25
N PRO A 717 -44.90 12.76 15.23
CA PRO A 717 -43.58 13.36 15.36
C PRO A 717 -43.66 14.60 16.27
N LEU A 718 -42.86 14.63 17.33
CA LEU A 718 -42.74 15.73 18.29
C LEU A 718 -41.57 16.68 17.99
N GLY A 719 -40.63 16.25 17.15
CA GLY A 719 -39.41 16.96 16.80
C GLY A 719 -38.43 15.99 16.13
N ASP A 720 -37.20 16.44 15.88
CA ASP A 720 -36.11 15.67 15.24
C ASP A 720 -34.86 15.55 16.13
N PHE A 721 -34.97 15.98 17.40
CA PHE A 721 -33.97 15.84 18.43
C PHE A 721 -34.63 15.72 19.81
N VAL A 722 -33.89 15.11 20.73
CA VAL A 722 -34.19 15.06 22.17
C VAL A 722 -33.46 16.22 22.85
N LYS A 723 -34.18 17.01 23.64
CA LYS A 723 -33.57 18.01 24.54
C LYS A 723 -33.14 17.29 25.82
N LEU A 724 -31.84 17.17 26.05
CA LEU A 724 -31.31 16.47 27.22
C LEU A 724 -31.25 17.36 28.47
N GLY A 725 -30.98 18.65 28.30
CA GLY A 725 -30.81 19.58 29.41
C GLY A 725 -30.22 20.92 28.99
N THR A 726 -29.90 21.76 29.99
CA THR A 726 -29.20 23.03 29.77
C THR A 726 -27.80 22.96 30.39
N ILE A 727 -26.82 23.59 29.78
CA ILE A 727 -25.48 23.81 30.35
C ILE A 727 -25.36 25.30 30.59
N GLU A 728 -24.92 25.69 31.79
CA GLU A 728 -24.73 27.10 32.14
C GLU A 728 -23.24 27.35 32.33
N PHE A 729 -22.69 28.24 31.49
CA PHE A 729 -21.34 28.76 31.65
C PHE A 729 -21.44 30.04 32.47
N VAL A 730 -20.79 30.05 33.64
CA VAL A 730 -20.80 31.20 34.55
C VAL A 730 -19.50 32.00 34.33
N GLU A 731 -19.61 33.33 34.32
CA GLU A 731 -18.47 34.23 34.33
C GLU A 731 -17.86 34.26 35.74
N GLU A 732 -16.54 34.08 35.86
CA GLU A 732 -15.84 34.28 37.15
C GLU A 732 -15.70 35.76 37.53
#